data_AF-A0AAV7ETW2-F1
#
_entry.id   AF-A0AAV7ETW2-F1
#
_cell.length_a   1.000
_cell.length_b   1.000
_cell.length_c   1.000
_cell.angle_alpha   90.00
_cell.angle_beta   90.00
_cell.angle_gamma   90.00
#
_symmetry.space_group_name_H-M   'P 1'
#
loop_
_entity.id
_entity.type
_entity.pdbx_description
1 polymer ?
#
loop_
_entity_poly.entity_id
_entity_poly.type
_entity_poly.pdbx_seq_one_letter_code
_entity_poly.pdbx_strand_id
1 'polypeptide(L)'
;MSTVRLKPLLRLSDVQNPKVSRKSKKKSCISSFKSPATPLFGGSACFCKFSSRRLIIPVIKSSLTEAASPESDVDAPVSFKEKFLLRRTLIVEGKISLRLARGSDEKHWELTVGCNLPGKWILHWGVTYTDDSGNEWDQPPPEMRPAGSVPIKDYAVETPFCKSSTTSEGQLLHSVQINFKVDSSIATINFVLKEEETGAWFQHRGRDFKIQLSDCLDDNENTVGGAKGFSVWPGTLGQISNLLLNPEGVRLKTVDNSDEAKSPQRNQHLEGFYEELSILKEEPVTNSLTVSILSSVDAQKNIVCFDTDLPGEIVVHWGVNRLGDKKNWEIPDGPHPPGTKSFRKKALQTVLQPKKNGDGSWGSFSLNKEFAGLLFVLKINECTWLNNKGSDFFVPLGGTLVHNADPQSTVEVDNASAKIEGDDYSSIHGAYTDEIIKEIRNLASDISSEKSSESKLVSAQERILQEIEKLAAEAYSIFRSSKPTFVAEPAFDADTLKPTVKICSGTGSGYEILCQGFNWESHKSGRWYLELDDKAKELSSLGFTVLWLPPPTESVSPEGYMPRDLYNLNSRYGSMEHLKSLVNRLHEEGIKVLGDVVLNHRCAHFQNQNGVWNIFGGRLNWDDRAVVADDPHFQGRGNKSSGDSFHAAPNIDHSQDFVRKDIKEWLNWLRKEIGYDGWRLDFVRGFWGGYVKDYMDATEPYFAVGEYWDSLSYTYGNLDPNQDAHRQRIIDWINAASGTAGAFDVTTKGILHAALEKCEYWRLSDEKQNPPGVVGWWPSRAVTFIENHDTGSTQGHWRFPSGKEMQGYAYILTHPGTPAVFYDHIFSHYRDEIAKLISLRHRSQIHCRSTVKIIKAERDIYVANIDEKVVMKIGPGHYDPSGPEKWVVAAEGRDYKVWEASFILSAVVI
;
A
#
# COMPACT_ATOMS: atom_id res chain seq x y z
N MET A 1 -8.69 18.56 -36.43
CA MET A 1 -9.49 17.40 -35.97
C MET A 1 -8.60 16.58 -35.06
N SER A 2 -8.98 16.38 -33.79
CA SER A 2 -8.16 15.66 -32.82
C SER A 2 -8.55 14.18 -32.78
N THR A 3 -7.57 13.28 -32.77
CA THR A 3 -7.80 11.83 -32.77
C THR A 3 -8.07 11.30 -31.36
N VAL A 4 -9.34 11.08 -31.02
CA VAL A 4 -9.73 10.38 -29.79
C VAL A 4 -9.25 8.92 -29.87
N ARG A 5 -8.28 8.56 -29.02
CA ARG A 5 -7.84 7.17 -28.83
C ARG A 5 -8.34 6.66 -27.47
N LEU A 6 -9.31 5.75 -27.51
CA LEU A 6 -9.59 4.89 -26.37
C LEU A 6 -8.44 3.88 -26.22
N LYS A 7 -7.65 4.05 -25.17
CA LYS A 7 -6.73 3.03 -24.63
C LYS A 7 -7.03 2.85 -23.14
N PRO A 8 -6.99 1.62 -22.61
CA PRO A 8 -7.13 1.39 -21.18
C PRO A 8 -5.86 1.87 -20.46
N LEU A 9 -6.02 2.73 -19.45
CA LEU A 9 -5.02 2.99 -18.42
C LEU A 9 -5.70 3.53 -17.16
N LEU A 10 -5.02 3.34 -16.03
CA LEU A 10 -5.54 3.55 -14.68
C LEU A 10 -5.62 5.04 -14.33
N ARG A 11 -6.56 5.39 -13.43
CA ARG A 11 -6.56 6.69 -12.74
C ARG A 11 -5.84 6.56 -11.40
N LEU A 12 -4.96 7.52 -11.15
CA LEU A 12 -4.56 7.95 -9.82
C LEU A 12 -4.93 9.42 -9.73
N SER A 13 -5.68 9.80 -8.69
CA SER A 13 -6.10 11.17 -8.42
C SER A 13 -5.22 11.76 -7.31
N ASP A 14 -4.27 12.62 -7.67
CA ASP A 14 -3.32 13.26 -6.75
C ASP A 14 -3.83 14.62 -6.23
N VAL A 15 -3.77 14.84 -4.91
CA VAL A 15 -3.82 16.18 -4.29
C VAL A 15 -2.83 16.25 -3.11
N GLN A 16 -1.69 16.92 -3.35
CA GLN A 16 -0.98 17.92 -2.51
C GLN A 16 -1.00 17.79 -0.96
N ASN A 17 0.07 18.02 -0.17
CA ASN A 17 1.52 18.31 -0.35
C ASN A 17 2.21 18.25 1.07
N PRO A 18 3.53 18.51 1.30
CA PRO A 18 4.58 18.93 0.38
C PRO A 18 5.92 18.16 0.37
N LYS A 19 6.62 18.29 -0.77
CA LYS A 19 8.05 17.97 -0.94
C LYS A 19 8.93 19.16 -0.47
N VAL A 20 10.23 19.21 -0.81
CA VAL A 20 10.70 19.77 -2.11
C VAL A 20 12.25 19.65 -2.25
N SER A 21 12.92 19.38 -3.40
CA SER A 21 12.58 18.64 -4.65
C SER A 21 13.79 18.56 -5.66
N ARG A 22 13.76 17.74 -6.73
CA ARG A 22 14.81 17.65 -7.81
C ARG A 22 15.16 18.99 -8.54
N LYS A 23 16.38 19.18 -9.17
CA LYS A 23 16.71 19.62 -10.62
C LYS A 23 18.15 19.27 -11.24
N SER A 24 18.40 19.35 -12.60
CA SER A 24 19.55 18.93 -13.55
C SER A 24 19.11 19.02 -15.09
N LYS A 25 19.53 18.27 -16.19
CA LYS A 25 18.76 17.88 -17.52
C LYS A 25 19.58 17.89 -18.98
N LYS A 26 19.08 18.03 -20.30
CA LYS A 26 19.51 17.88 -21.85
C LYS A 26 20.40 18.86 -22.83
N LYS A 27 21.01 18.25 -23.92
CA LYS A 27 21.07 18.52 -25.45
C LYS A 27 21.61 19.87 -26.06
N SER A 28 21.94 20.06 -27.38
CA SER A 28 22.28 19.28 -28.65
C SER A 28 22.45 20.26 -29.86
N CYS A 29 22.96 20.01 -31.10
CA CYS A 29 22.99 18.79 -31.96
C CYS A 29 24.25 18.67 -32.92
N ILE A 30 24.43 18.97 -34.23
CA ILE A 30 23.67 19.39 -35.48
C ILE A 30 24.54 19.07 -36.76
N SER A 31 23.97 18.62 -37.93
CA SER A 31 24.44 18.73 -39.38
C SER A 31 24.42 17.45 -40.30
N SER A 32 24.87 17.54 -41.59
CA SER A 32 24.82 16.55 -42.73
C SER A 32 25.82 16.93 -43.88
N PHE A 33 25.90 16.47 -45.18
CA PHE A 33 24.99 15.82 -46.17
C PHE A 33 25.68 15.42 -47.54
N LYS A 34 24.96 14.73 -48.49
CA LYS A 34 24.99 14.75 -50.01
C LYS A 34 25.89 13.84 -50.95
N SER A 35 25.20 12.95 -51.70
CA SER A 35 25.17 12.78 -53.21
C SER A 35 26.34 12.12 -54.02
N PRO A 36 26.15 11.65 -55.30
CA PRO A 36 24.98 11.08 -56.03
C PRO A 36 25.29 9.88 -57.02
N ALA A 37 24.30 9.50 -57.87
CA ALA A 37 24.40 8.88 -59.23
C ALA A 37 24.05 7.37 -59.47
N THR A 38 23.79 7.01 -60.74
CA THR A 38 23.17 5.79 -61.34
C THR A 38 23.93 5.39 -62.65
N PRO A 39 23.48 4.54 -63.65
CA PRO A 39 22.28 3.68 -63.81
C PRO A 39 22.41 2.28 -64.56
N LEU A 40 21.29 1.54 -64.60
CA LEU A 40 20.67 0.79 -65.76
C LEU A 40 21.00 -0.69 -66.19
N PHE A 41 19.96 -1.25 -66.85
CA PHE A 41 19.78 -2.50 -67.63
C PHE A 41 19.68 -3.88 -66.93
N GLY A 42 18.71 -4.77 -67.28
CA GLY A 42 17.49 -4.54 -68.08
C GLY A 42 16.70 -5.78 -68.57
N GLY A 43 15.36 -5.75 -68.42
CA GLY A 43 14.36 -6.67 -69.05
C GLY A 43 14.12 -8.01 -68.33
N SER A 44 12.97 -8.70 -68.44
CA SER A 44 11.63 -8.45 -69.03
C SER A 44 10.70 -9.61 -68.60
N ALA A 45 9.36 -9.59 -68.51
CA ALA A 45 8.28 -8.61 -68.74
C ALA A 45 7.13 -8.91 -67.69
N CYS A 46 5.84 -8.58 -67.77
CA CYS A 46 4.99 -7.91 -68.79
C CYS A 46 3.83 -7.09 -68.16
N PHE A 47 3.26 -6.21 -68.98
CA PHE A 47 2.15 -5.26 -68.81
C PHE A 47 0.79 -5.87 -68.41
N CYS A 48 -0.21 -5.15 -67.86
CA CYS A 48 -0.26 -3.86 -67.11
C CYS A 48 -1.67 -3.65 -66.49
N LYS A 49 -1.80 -2.62 -65.64
CA LYS A 49 -3.01 -1.86 -65.21
C LYS A 49 -4.42 -2.41 -65.55
N PHE A 50 -5.29 -2.49 -64.54
CA PHE A 50 -6.69 -2.06 -64.71
C PHE A 50 -7.28 -1.42 -63.44
N SER A 51 -8.25 -0.52 -63.63
CA SER A 51 -9.02 0.14 -62.56
C SER A 51 -10.33 -0.59 -62.26
N SER A 52 -10.73 -0.63 -60.99
CA SER A 52 -12.00 -1.22 -60.57
C SER A 52 -13.19 -0.34 -60.97
N ARG A 53 -13.87 -0.69 -62.07
CA ARG A 53 -15.18 -0.11 -62.42
C ARG A 53 -16.31 -0.73 -61.60
N ARG A 54 -17.36 0.06 -61.35
CA ARG A 54 -18.69 -0.44 -60.95
C ARG A 54 -19.31 -1.29 -62.07
N LEU A 55 -20.07 -2.32 -61.70
CA LEU A 55 -21.26 -2.80 -62.42
C LEU A 55 -22.31 -3.25 -61.39
N ILE A 56 -23.56 -3.48 -61.80
CA ILE A 56 -24.77 -3.30 -60.97
C ILE A 56 -25.84 -4.37 -61.29
N ILE A 57 -26.90 -4.46 -60.45
CA ILE A 57 -28.21 -5.11 -60.65
C ILE A 57 -28.23 -6.63 -60.35
N PRO A 58 -29.31 -7.22 -59.78
CA PRO A 58 -30.65 -6.65 -59.50
C PRO A 58 -31.07 -6.54 -58.03
N VAL A 59 -32.15 -5.76 -57.81
CA VAL A 59 -33.04 -5.83 -56.64
C VAL A 59 -34.34 -6.52 -57.08
N ILE A 60 -34.83 -7.49 -56.31
CA ILE A 60 -36.23 -7.96 -56.35
C ILE A 60 -36.75 -8.01 -54.91
N LYS A 61 -38.02 -7.65 -54.70
CA LYS A 61 -38.67 -7.53 -53.39
C LYS A 61 -39.37 -8.83 -52.97
N SER A 62 -39.25 -9.16 -51.68
CA SER A 62 -40.34 -9.75 -50.88
C SER A 62 -40.11 -9.34 -49.40
N SER A 63 -40.62 -8.20 -48.93
CA SER A 63 -41.96 -8.08 -48.34
C SER A 63 -42.15 -8.93 -47.07
N LEU A 64 -41.90 -8.33 -45.91
CA LEU A 64 -42.64 -8.56 -44.67
C LEU A 64 -42.36 -7.40 -43.69
N THR A 65 -43.43 -6.66 -43.37
CA THR A 65 -43.64 -5.73 -42.24
C THR A 65 -42.45 -4.96 -41.66
N GLU A 66 -42.53 -3.63 -41.77
CA GLU A 66 -41.92 -2.73 -40.78
C GLU A 66 -42.47 -3.04 -39.38
N ALA A 67 -41.59 -3.02 -38.38
CA ALA A 67 -41.97 -2.87 -36.97
C ALA A 67 -41.42 -1.51 -36.51
N ALA A 68 -42.31 -0.62 -36.08
CA ALA A 68 -41.98 0.77 -35.80
C ALA A 68 -41.10 0.94 -34.55
N SER A 69 -40.40 2.07 -34.47
CA SER A 69 -39.84 2.57 -33.21
C SER A 69 -40.97 2.98 -32.26
N PRO A 70 -40.98 2.51 -31.00
CA PRO A 70 -41.96 2.92 -30.02
C PRO A 70 -41.60 4.28 -29.40
N GLU A 71 -41.89 5.36 -30.12
CA GLU A 71 -42.40 6.56 -29.46
C GLU A 71 -43.93 6.39 -29.37
N SER A 72 -44.49 6.57 -28.16
CA SER A 72 -45.92 6.44 -27.82
C SER A 72 -46.69 5.25 -28.41
N ASP A 73 -46.83 4.16 -27.63
CA ASP A 73 -48.15 3.65 -27.22
C ASP A 73 -48.04 2.38 -26.34
N VAL A 74 -47.86 2.60 -25.03
CA VAL A 74 -48.44 1.74 -23.99
C VAL A 74 -48.85 2.65 -22.84
N ASP A 75 -50.15 2.78 -22.59
CA ASP A 75 -50.71 3.59 -21.49
C ASP A 75 -50.63 2.84 -20.15
N ALA A 76 -49.43 2.33 -19.84
CA ALA A 76 -49.12 1.57 -18.65
C ALA A 76 -48.65 2.52 -17.53
N PRO A 77 -49.28 2.50 -16.34
CA PRO A 77 -48.90 3.40 -15.26
C PRO A 77 -47.46 3.11 -14.79
N VAL A 78 -46.62 4.13 -14.95
CA VAL A 78 -45.26 4.20 -14.40
C VAL A 78 -45.38 4.17 -12.88
N SER A 79 -45.06 3.04 -12.25
CA SER A 79 -45.17 2.86 -10.80
C SER A 79 -43.97 3.44 -10.05
N PHE A 80 -42.84 3.64 -10.74
CA PHE A 80 -41.63 4.23 -10.19
C PHE A 80 -40.77 4.87 -11.28
N LYS A 81 -40.12 6.00 -10.99
CA LYS A 81 -39.09 6.60 -11.85
C LYS A 81 -38.12 7.45 -11.03
N GLU A 82 -36.84 7.09 -11.04
CA GLU A 82 -35.76 7.83 -10.37
C GLU A 82 -34.64 8.17 -11.35
N LYS A 83 -33.99 9.33 -11.16
CA LYS A 83 -32.83 9.76 -11.92
C LYS A 83 -31.63 9.98 -11.00
N PHE A 84 -30.65 9.10 -11.10
CA PHE A 84 -29.37 9.15 -10.40
C PHE A 84 -28.37 10.03 -11.15
N LEU A 85 -27.55 10.75 -10.38
CA LEU A 85 -26.48 11.61 -10.90
C LEU A 85 -25.13 10.93 -10.68
N LEU A 86 -24.40 10.67 -11.77
CA LEU A 86 -23.18 9.87 -11.79
C LEU A 86 -21.97 10.79 -11.96
N ARG A 87 -21.13 10.92 -10.93
CA ARG A 87 -19.86 11.67 -11.02
C ARG A 87 -18.74 10.73 -11.45
N ARG A 88 -17.93 11.17 -12.41
CA ARG A 88 -16.70 10.50 -12.87
C ARG A 88 -15.62 11.52 -13.18
N THR A 89 -14.47 11.05 -13.64
CA THR A 89 -13.35 11.89 -14.08
C THR A 89 -12.93 11.52 -15.50
N LEU A 90 -12.40 12.48 -16.27
CA LEU A 90 -11.71 12.32 -17.55
C LEU A 90 -10.21 12.62 -17.39
N ILE A 91 -9.37 12.14 -18.32
CA ILE A 91 -7.95 12.57 -18.41
C ILE A 91 -7.80 13.35 -19.71
N VAL A 92 -7.18 14.52 -19.63
CA VAL A 92 -6.79 15.36 -20.76
C VAL A 92 -5.26 15.38 -20.86
N GLU A 93 -4.71 15.11 -22.04
CA GLU A 93 -3.27 15.26 -22.31
C GLU A 93 -2.98 16.69 -22.82
N GLY A 94 -1.96 17.31 -22.27
CA GLY A 94 -1.43 18.62 -22.69
C GLY A 94 0.09 18.66 -22.64
N LYS A 95 0.66 19.85 -22.81
CA LYS A 95 2.10 20.09 -22.92
C LYS A 95 2.57 21.26 -22.06
N ILE A 96 3.75 21.09 -21.48
CA ILE A 96 4.59 22.17 -20.97
C ILE A 96 5.68 22.45 -22.01
N SER A 97 5.92 23.72 -22.32
CA SER A 97 7.05 24.17 -23.14
C SER A 97 8.11 24.85 -22.27
N LEU A 98 9.38 24.67 -22.59
CA LEU A 98 10.53 25.26 -21.89
C LEU A 98 11.48 25.83 -22.92
N ARG A 99 11.86 27.11 -22.77
CA ARG A 99 12.77 27.81 -23.67
C ARG A 99 13.82 28.57 -22.87
N LEU A 100 15.10 28.31 -23.12
CA LEU A 100 16.19 29.14 -22.61
C LEU A 100 16.84 29.86 -23.79
N ALA A 101 16.89 31.19 -23.73
CA ALA A 101 17.52 32.05 -24.72
C ALA A 101 18.43 33.05 -24.04
N ARG A 102 19.43 33.56 -24.76
CA ARG A 102 20.22 34.71 -24.29
C ARG A 102 19.40 35.98 -24.57
N GLY A 103 19.24 36.84 -23.55
CA GLY A 103 18.47 38.08 -23.67
C GLY A 103 19.13 39.08 -24.62
N SER A 104 18.38 40.10 -25.05
CA SER A 104 18.79 41.15 -25.99
C SER A 104 20.12 41.84 -25.65
N ASP A 105 20.47 41.88 -24.37
CA ASP A 105 21.58 42.66 -23.83
C ASP A 105 22.88 41.83 -23.72
N GLU A 106 22.84 40.56 -24.12
CA GLU A 106 23.85 39.49 -23.97
C GLU A 106 24.36 39.20 -22.54
N LYS A 107 24.02 40.04 -21.55
CA LYS A 107 24.45 39.91 -20.13
C LYS A 107 23.52 39.04 -19.27
N HIS A 108 22.38 38.66 -19.82
CA HIS A 108 21.35 37.90 -19.12
C HIS A 108 20.85 36.71 -19.94
N TRP A 109 20.41 35.67 -19.25
CA TRP A 109 19.60 34.58 -19.78
C TRP A 109 18.11 34.84 -19.52
N GLU A 110 17.28 34.41 -20.47
CA GLU A 110 15.83 34.47 -20.47
C GLU A 110 15.27 33.03 -20.52
N LEU A 111 14.60 32.60 -19.45
CA LEU A 111 13.91 31.32 -19.35
C LEU A 111 12.39 31.55 -19.46
N THR A 112 11.78 31.07 -20.54
CA THR A 112 10.32 30.97 -20.66
C THR A 112 9.84 29.58 -20.24
N VAL A 113 8.86 29.51 -19.34
CA VAL A 113 8.10 28.30 -18.99
C VAL A 113 6.66 28.49 -19.45
N GLY A 114 6.15 27.61 -20.31
CA GLY A 114 4.80 27.69 -20.88
C GLY A 114 3.96 26.44 -20.63
N CYS A 115 2.63 26.60 -20.63
CA CYS A 115 1.66 25.50 -20.52
C CYS A 115 0.47 25.75 -21.47
N ASN A 116 0.07 24.75 -22.24
CA ASN A 116 -1.08 24.85 -23.18
C ASN A 116 -2.40 24.29 -22.62
N LEU A 117 -2.44 23.81 -21.37
CA LEU A 117 -3.68 23.36 -20.74
C LEU A 117 -4.53 24.56 -20.25
N PRO A 118 -5.86 24.46 -20.37
CA PRO A 118 -6.77 25.41 -19.73
C PRO A 118 -6.73 25.25 -18.21
N GLY A 119 -6.56 26.37 -17.51
CA GLY A 119 -6.43 26.45 -16.06
C GLY A 119 -5.67 27.72 -15.68
N LYS A 120 -5.67 28.06 -14.39
CA LYS A 120 -4.74 29.07 -13.84
C LYS A 120 -3.51 28.36 -13.30
N TRP A 121 -2.35 28.73 -13.83
CA TRP A 121 -1.10 28.06 -13.54
C TRP A 121 -0.19 28.92 -12.65
N ILE A 122 0.47 28.29 -11.69
CA ILE A 122 1.50 28.87 -10.83
C ILE A 122 2.78 28.05 -10.99
N LEU A 123 3.89 28.73 -11.15
CA LEU A 123 5.24 28.16 -11.16
C LEU A 123 5.76 28.21 -9.70
N HIS A 124 5.88 27.07 -9.04
CA HIS A 124 6.50 26.98 -7.71
C HIS A 124 7.96 26.58 -7.91
N TRP A 125 8.92 27.43 -7.55
CA TRP A 125 10.28 27.38 -8.07
C TRP A 125 11.36 27.86 -7.09
N GLY A 126 12.61 27.53 -7.40
CA GLY A 126 13.78 27.71 -6.52
C GLY A 126 15.08 27.79 -7.33
N VAL A 127 16.22 27.66 -6.66
CA VAL A 127 17.55 27.41 -7.25
C VAL A 127 18.36 26.42 -6.41
N THR A 128 19.54 26.02 -6.90
CA THR A 128 20.62 25.38 -6.14
C THR A 128 21.91 26.12 -6.47
N TYR A 129 22.72 26.48 -5.47
CA TYR A 129 23.98 27.18 -5.70
C TYR A 129 25.15 26.22 -5.99
N THR A 130 26.26 26.75 -6.51
CA THR A 130 27.45 25.98 -6.91
C THR A 130 28.29 25.48 -5.72
N ASP A 131 28.11 26.09 -4.55
CA ASP A 131 28.99 25.93 -3.38
C ASP A 131 28.31 25.15 -2.22
N ASP A 132 27.03 24.80 -2.35
CA ASP A 132 26.23 24.09 -1.33
C ASP A 132 26.02 22.62 -1.74
N SER A 133 26.47 21.68 -0.90
CA SER A 133 26.35 20.24 -1.13
C SER A 133 25.28 19.57 -0.24
N GLY A 134 24.40 20.35 0.40
CA GLY A 134 23.36 19.87 1.33
C GLY A 134 21.92 20.16 0.90
N ASN A 135 21.66 21.30 0.28
CA ASN A 135 20.29 21.75 -0.03
C ASN A 135 19.90 21.48 -1.49
N GLU A 136 18.79 20.76 -1.75
CA GLU A 136 18.26 20.69 -3.11
C GLU A 136 17.63 22.02 -3.56
N TRP A 137 17.01 22.82 -2.66
CA TRP A 137 16.26 24.04 -2.99
C TRP A 137 16.56 25.22 -2.06
N ASP A 138 16.89 26.35 -2.67
CA ASP A 138 16.90 27.69 -2.07
C ASP A 138 15.96 28.65 -2.82
N GLN A 139 15.56 29.75 -2.17
CA GLN A 139 14.93 30.86 -2.89
C GLN A 139 15.88 31.45 -3.96
N PRO A 140 15.39 31.76 -5.18
CA PRO A 140 16.16 32.52 -6.18
C PRO A 140 16.50 33.93 -5.67
N PRO A 141 17.61 34.55 -6.11
CA PRO A 141 17.94 35.93 -5.74
C PRO A 141 16.80 36.90 -6.07
N PRO A 142 16.55 37.96 -5.28
CA PRO A 142 15.43 38.89 -5.51
C PRO A 142 15.37 39.48 -6.91
N GLU A 143 16.52 39.77 -7.54
CA GLU A 143 16.58 40.28 -8.92
C GLU A 143 16.09 39.30 -10.00
N MET A 144 15.98 38.01 -9.67
CA MET A 144 15.56 36.94 -10.58
C MET A 144 14.05 36.69 -10.54
N ARG A 145 13.34 37.24 -9.53
CA ARG A 145 11.92 36.95 -9.25
C ARG A 145 11.02 37.82 -10.15
N PRO A 146 10.18 37.22 -11.04
CA PRO A 146 9.25 38.01 -11.86
C PRO A 146 8.20 38.74 -11.02
N ALA A 147 7.56 39.77 -11.58
CA ALA A 147 6.51 40.51 -10.90
C ALA A 147 5.36 39.59 -10.45
N GLY A 148 4.84 39.81 -9.23
CA GLY A 148 3.81 38.95 -8.62
C GLY A 148 4.34 37.67 -7.95
N SER A 149 5.67 37.48 -7.87
CA SER A 149 6.28 36.35 -7.16
C SER A 149 6.16 36.47 -5.63
N VAL A 150 5.74 35.38 -4.98
CA VAL A 150 5.56 35.29 -3.52
C VAL A 150 6.55 34.27 -2.94
N PRO A 151 7.40 34.61 -1.94
CA PRO A 151 8.27 33.62 -1.28
C PRO A 151 7.45 32.62 -0.45
N ILE A 152 7.84 31.35 -0.49
CA ILE A 152 7.20 30.23 0.21
C ILE A 152 8.23 29.56 1.11
N LYS A 153 8.16 29.85 2.42
CA LYS A 153 9.21 29.51 3.40
C LYS A 153 10.59 29.98 2.89
N ASP A 154 11.68 29.39 3.34
CA ASP A 154 13.04 29.86 3.01
C ASP A 154 13.65 29.19 1.75
N TYR A 155 12.93 28.25 1.12
CA TYR A 155 13.44 27.41 0.03
C TYR A 155 12.77 27.62 -1.35
N ALA A 156 11.64 28.32 -1.45
CA ALA A 156 10.88 28.43 -2.71
C ALA A 156 10.20 29.78 -2.94
N VAL A 157 9.73 29.99 -4.17
CA VAL A 157 8.95 31.13 -4.65
C VAL A 157 7.82 30.64 -5.56
N GLU A 158 6.61 31.15 -5.39
CA GLU A 158 5.49 30.94 -6.31
C GLU A 158 5.27 32.16 -7.22
N THR A 159 5.30 31.95 -8.54
CA THR A 159 5.09 32.99 -9.57
C THR A 159 3.89 32.60 -10.44
N PRO A 160 2.84 33.44 -10.53
CA PRO A 160 1.67 33.16 -11.36
C PRO A 160 2.00 33.26 -12.86
N PHE A 161 1.38 32.42 -13.69
CA PHE A 161 1.53 32.47 -15.14
C PHE A 161 0.74 33.64 -15.75
N CYS A 162 1.40 34.41 -16.60
CA CYS A 162 0.76 35.38 -17.47
C CYS A 162 0.00 34.69 -18.61
N LYS A 163 -1.14 35.27 -19.03
CA LYS A 163 -1.86 34.83 -20.22
C LYS A 163 -1.21 35.44 -21.47
N SER A 164 -0.29 34.70 -22.08
CA SER A 164 0.29 35.05 -23.39
C SER A 164 -0.73 34.85 -24.52
N SER A 165 -0.62 35.68 -25.57
CA SER A 165 -1.53 35.67 -26.72
C SER A 165 -1.47 34.36 -27.52
N THR A 166 -2.56 34.02 -28.19
CA THR A 166 -2.74 32.81 -28.99
C THR A 166 -1.59 32.54 -29.96
N THR A 167 -1.12 31.29 -30.00
CA THR A 167 -0.26 30.79 -31.08
C THR A 167 -1.02 30.74 -32.41
N SER A 168 -0.30 30.57 -33.52
CA SER A 168 -0.87 30.44 -34.88
C SER A 168 -1.79 29.22 -35.08
N GLU A 169 -1.87 28.30 -34.10
CA GLU A 169 -2.81 27.17 -34.08
C GLU A 169 -4.04 27.41 -33.19
N GLY A 170 -4.21 28.63 -32.64
CA GLY A 170 -5.38 29.01 -31.83
C GLY A 170 -5.40 28.47 -30.40
N GLN A 171 -4.32 27.82 -29.93
CA GLN A 171 -4.22 27.35 -28.55
C GLN A 171 -3.87 28.51 -27.60
N LEU A 172 -4.57 28.56 -26.46
CA LEU A 172 -4.25 29.42 -25.33
C LEU A 172 -2.95 28.92 -24.68
N LEU A 173 -1.94 29.79 -24.59
CA LEU A 173 -0.70 29.49 -23.90
C LEU A 173 -0.58 30.38 -22.65
N HIS A 174 -0.47 29.75 -21.49
CA HIS A 174 -0.03 30.42 -20.27
C HIS A 174 1.50 30.41 -20.25
N SER A 175 2.17 31.48 -19.81
CA SER A 175 3.63 31.46 -19.62
C SER A 175 4.17 32.35 -18.49
N VAL A 176 5.36 32.01 -17.98
CA VAL A 176 6.21 32.82 -17.10
C VAL A 176 7.55 33.04 -17.80
N GLN A 177 8.13 34.24 -17.65
CA GLN A 177 9.48 34.57 -18.07
C GLN A 177 10.33 34.89 -16.83
N ILE A 178 11.51 34.27 -16.73
CA ILE A 178 12.50 34.48 -15.66
C ILE A 178 13.80 34.96 -16.31
N ASN A 179 14.40 36.02 -15.76
CA ASN A 179 15.65 36.59 -16.28
C ASN A 179 16.77 36.49 -15.22
N PHE A 180 17.98 36.08 -15.59
CA PHE A 180 19.12 35.94 -14.68
C PHE A 180 20.47 36.30 -15.32
N LYS A 181 21.49 36.61 -14.53
CA LYS A 181 22.83 36.98 -14.99
C LYS A 181 23.57 35.76 -15.55
N VAL A 182 24.44 35.96 -16.55
CA VAL A 182 25.26 34.88 -17.14
C VAL A 182 26.23 34.29 -16.10
N ASP A 183 26.86 35.15 -15.28
CA ASP A 183 27.89 34.75 -14.30
C ASP A 183 27.30 34.48 -12.89
N SER A 184 26.08 33.92 -12.81
CA SER A 184 25.45 33.59 -11.54
C SER A 184 26.04 32.33 -10.91
N SER A 185 26.26 32.32 -9.59
CA SER A 185 26.70 31.13 -8.81
C SER A 185 25.64 30.04 -8.66
N ILE A 186 24.66 29.98 -9.56
CA ILE A 186 23.53 29.04 -9.56
C ILE A 186 23.91 27.82 -10.42
N ALA A 187 23.94 26.63 -9.82
CA ALA A 187 24.17 25.37 -10.51
C ALA A 187 22.95 24.88 -11.29
N THR A 188 21.75 25.19 -10.80
CA THR A 188 20.49 24.59 -11.25
C THR A 188 19.31 25.49 -10.89
N ILE A 189 18.34 25.63 -11.80
CA ILE A 189 17.03 26.22 -11.50
C ILE A 189 16.09 25.11 -11.07
N ASN A 190 15.25 25.39 -10.07
CA ASN A 190 14.30 24.49 -9.44
C ASN A 190 12.84 24.87 -9.78
N PHE A 191 11.88 23.93 -10.00
CA PHE A 191 10.40 24.17 -10.11
C PHE A 191 9.47 22.94 -10.31
N VAL A 192 8.18 23.11 -9.96
CA VAL A 192 6.99 22.34 -10.40
C VAL A 192 5.86 23.26 -10.86
N LEU A 193 4.83 22.73 -11.54
CA LEU A 193 3.61 23.48 -11.83
C LEU A 193 2.48 23.13 -10.86
N LYS A 194 1.70 24.14 -10.51
CA LYS A 194 0.51 24.08 -9.64
C LYS A 194 -0.67 24.66 -10.40
N GLU A 195 -1.83 24.00 -10.35
CA GLU A 195 -3.08 24.62 -10.76
C GLU A 195 -3.74 25.31 -9.56
N GLU A 196 -4.06 26.61 -9.69
CA GLU A 196 -4.60 27.43 -8.58
C GLU A 196 -6.02 26.99 -8.19
N GLU A 197 -6.84 26.62 -9.18
CA GLU A 197 -8.29 26.41 -9.00
C GLU A 197 -8.62 25.05 -8.37
N THR A 198 -7.82 24.02 -8.68
CA THR A 198 -7.96 22.67 -8.12
C THR A 198 -7.04 22.42 -6.93
N GLY A 199 -5.92 23.13 -6.85
CA GLY A 199 -4.80 22.68 -6.04
C GLY A 199 -4.32 21.31 -6.52
N ALA A 200 -3.84 21.20 -7.76
CA ALA A 200 -3.18 19.99 -8.28
C ALA A 200 -1.71 20.27 -8.66
N TRP A 201 -0.77 19.38 -8.30
CA TRP A 201 0.65 19.50 -8.68
C TRP A 201 0.96 18.65 -9.90
N PHE A 202 1.77 19.18 -10.80
CA PHE A 202 2.16 18.53 -12.03
C PHE A 202 3.68 18.36 -12.06
N GLN A 203 4.12 17.10 -12.17
CA GLN A 203 5.50 16.65 -12.06
C GLN A 203 5.88 15.74 -13.23
N HIS A 204 7.16 15.73 -13.63
CA HIS A 204 7.64 14.87 -14.71
C HIS A 204 8.14 13.52 -14.18
N ARG A 205 7.29 12.50 -14.30
CA ARG A 205 7.53 11.11 -13.83
C ARG A 205 7.70 11.05 -12.30
N GLY A 206 6.66 11.48 -11.58
CA GLY A 206 6.56 11.42 -10.10
C GLY A 206 7.50 12.34 -9.31
N ARG A 207 8.25 13.18 -10.01
CA ARG A 207 9.36 13.99 -9.53
C ARG A 207 9.54 15.22 -10.44
N ASP A 208 10.38 16.17 -10.07
CA ASP A 208 10.25 17.58 -10.49
C ASP A 208 11.01 17.93 -11.80
N PHE A 209 10.67 19.07 -12.42
CA PHE A 209 10.88 19.37 -13.85
C PHE A 209 12.31 19.86 -14.27
N LYS A 210 13.39 19.19 -13.84
CA LYS A 210 14.84 19.53 -13.96
C LYS A 210 15.28 20.67 -14.99
N ILE A 211 16.16 21.64 -14.63
CA ILE A 211 16.94 22.54 -15.54
C ILE A 211 18.33 22.86 -14.94
N GLN A 212 19.41 22.58 -15.67
CA GLN A 212 20.82 22.74 -15.22
C GLN A 212 21.48 23.99 -15.83
N LEU A 213 22.43 24.61 -15.13
CA LEU A 213 23.11 25.84 -15.56
C LEU A 213 24.66 25.80 -15.57
N SER A 214 25.30 24.84 -14.89
CA SER A 214 26.78 24.68 -14.93
C SER A 214 27.25 23.22 -14.72
N ASP A 215 28.51 22.96 -15.06
CA ASP A 215 29.12 21.62 -15.29
C ASP A 215 29.39 20.78 -14.02
N CYS A 216 28.39 20.55 -13.17
CA CYS A 216 28.45 19.51 -12.14
C CYS A 216 27.92 18.18 -12.70
N LEU A 217 28.75 17.13 -12.71
CA LEU A 217 28.49 15.85 -13.41
C LEU A 217 27.48 14.93 -12.67
N ASP A 218 26.20 15.32 -12.70
CA ASP A 218 25.06 14.46 -12.32
C ASP A 218 24.33 13.95 -13.59
N ASP A 219 24.73 12.79 -14.12
CA ASP A 219 24.23 12.21 -15.37
C ASP A 219 22.85 11.53 -15.21
N ASN A 220 21.90 12.33 -14.72
CA ASN A 220 20.54 11.93 -14.36
C ASN A 220 19.61 11.96 -15.58
N GLU A 221 18.94 10.85 -15.92
CA GLU A 221 18.12 10.67 -17.15
C GLU A 221 17.07 11.77 -17.44
N ASN A 222 16.67 12.52 -16.41
CA ASN A 222 15.64 13.54 -16.55
C ASN A 222 16.32 14.77 -17.16
N THR A 223 16.27 14.92 -18.51
CA THR A 223 16.94 15.87 -19.48
C THR A 223 16.05 17.02 -20.17
N VAL A 224 16.20 18.38 -20.54
CA VAL A 224 16.69 19.88 -20.29
C VAL A 224 18.06 20.48 -19.75
N GLY A 225 19.10 20.81 -20.54
CA GLY A 225 20.43 21.28 -20.03
C GLY A 225 21.71 20.70 -20.71
N GLY A 226 22.18 19.51 -20.31
CA GLY A 226 23.50 18.90 -20.64
C GLY A 226 23.57 17.88 -21.80
N ALA A 227 24.73 17.83 -22.46
CA ALA A 227 24.90 17.49 -23.88
C ALA A 227 24.52 16.07 -24.40
N LYS A 228 23.94 16.03 -25.62
CA LYS A 228 24.03 14.90 -26.58
C LYS A 228 24.09 15.44 -28.01
N GLY A 229 25.10 15.06 -28.78
CA GLY A 229 25.31 15.53 -30.16
C GLY A 229 24.54 14.75 -31.23
N PHE A 230 24.34 15.40 -32.37
CA PHE A 230 24.01 14.87 -33.71
C PHE A 230 22.81 13.93 -33.91
N SER A 231 21.66 14.51 -34.27
CA SER A 231 20.98 14.28 -35.55
C SER A 231 19.95 15.39 -35.83
N VAL A 232 19.67 15.69 -37.11
CA VAL A 232 18.83 16.83 -37.52
C VAL A 232 17.53 16.39 -38.19
N TRP A 233 16.45 17.07 -37.79
CA TRP A 233 15.15 17.28 -38.44
C TRP A 233 14.84 16.57 -39.78
N PRO A 234 13.70 15.88 -39.86
CA PRO A 234 12.86 15.89 -41.05
C PRO A 234 11.94 17.13 -41.05
N GLY A 235 12.19 18.10 -41.93
CA GLY A 235 11.33 19.29 -42.07
C GLY A 235 11.57 20.00 -43.40
N THR A 236 10.54 20.05 -44.25
CA THR A 236 10.68 20.50 -45.65
C THR A 236 10.38 21.99 -45.79
N LEU A 237 11.41 22.81 -46.00
CA LEU A 237 11.42 23.91 -46.98
C LEU A 237 12.86 24.42 -47.19
N GLY A 238 13.17 24.89 -48.40
CA GLY A 238 14.50 25.42 -48.75
C GLY A 238 14.66 26.90 -48.39
N GLN A 239 15.75 27.58 -48.76
CA GLN A 239 16.84 27.19 -49.67
C GLN A 239 18.16 27.86 -49.22
N ILE A 240 19.32 27.31 -49.62
CA ILE A 240 20.49 28.02 -50.22
C ILE A 240 21.74 27.09 -50.29
N SER A 241 22.19 26.84 -51.52
CA SER A 241 23.57 26.47 -51.94
C SER A 241 24.27 25.17 -51.46
N ASN A 242 25.42 24.90 -52.11
CA ASN A 242 26.30 23.71 -52.06
C ASN A 242 27.79 24.15 -52.06
N LEU A 243 28.72 23.19 -52.18
CA LEU A 243 30.15 23.29 -52.58
C LEU A 243 31.15 23.50 -51.40
N LEU A 244 32.31 22.81 -51.31
CA LEU A 244 32.99 21.79 -52.14
C LEU A 244 33.71 20.68 -51.32
N LEU A 245 33.83 19.50 -51.95
CA LEU A 245 34.95 18.52 -51.96
C LEU A 245 35.82 18.18 -50.71
N ASN A 246 35.78 16.88 -50.38
CA ASN A 246 36.89 16.01 -49.93
C ASN A 246 37.90 15.76 -51.11
N PRO A 247 39.10 15.11 -50.99
CA PRO A 247 39.43 13.98 -50.10
C PRO A 247 40.93 13.83 -49.63
N GLU A 248 41.23 12.65 -49.02
CA GLU A 248 42.55 11.96 -48.85
C GLU A 248 43.61 12.48 -47.85
N GLY A 249 44.40 11.57 -47.23
CA GLY A 249 45.58 12.00 -46.43
C GLY A 249 46.34 11.09 -45.43
N VAL A 250 46.54 9.78 -45.65
CA VAL A 250 47.67 9.00 -45.04
C VAL A 250 47.61 8.69 -43.50
N ARG A 251 48.47 7.76 -43.03
CA ARG A 251 48.53 7.11 -41.71
C ARG A 251 49.87 7.34 -40.98
N LEU A 252 49.82 7.36 -39.63
CA LEU A 252 50.76 6.80 -38.63
C LEU A 252 52.26 7.17 -38.62
N LYS A 253 52.74 7.61 -37.44
CA LYS A 253 53.98 7.22 -36.70
C LYS A 253 53.97 7.98 -35.34
N THR A 254 53.84 7.38 -34.14
CA THR A 254 54.61 6.38 -33.35
C THR A 254 55.79 6.95 -32.52
N VAL A 255 55.89 6.48 -31.26
CA VAL A 255 57.05 6.45 -30.32
C VAL A 255 57.21 7.57 -29.26
N ASP A 256 56.83 7.19 -28.03
CA ASP A 256 57.51 7.25 -26.71
C ASP A 256 57.76 8.54 -25.87
N ASN A 257 57.16 8.47 -24.66
CA ASN A 257 57.71 8.69 -23.31
C ASN A 257 57.83 10.07 -22.62
N SER A 258 57.49 10.01 -21.31
CA SER A 258 57.83 10.88 -20.16
C SER A 258 57.69 12.41 -20.28
N ASP A 259 56.70 12.97 -19.58
CA ASP A 259 56.95 13.60 -18.26
C ASP A 259 55.63 13.87 -17.49
N GLU A 260 55.73 14.21 -16.20
CA GLU A 260 54.58 14.36 -15.28
C GLU A 260 53.90 15.75 -15.32
N ALA A 261 52.68 15.78 -14.76
CA ALA A 261 52.03 16.95 -14.16
C ALA A 261 51.68 18.17 -15.05
N LYS A 262 50.55 18.07 -15.76
CA LYS A 262 49.34 18.89 -15.50
C LYS A 262 48.16 18.52 -16.44
N SER A 263 47.01 18.20 -15.86
CA SER A 263 45.75 18.09 -16.60
C SER A 263 45.17 19.48 -16.89
N PRO A 264 44.75 19.78 -18.14
CA PRO A 264 44.12 21.06 -18.46
C PRO A 264 42.64 21.06 -18.02
N GLN A 265 42.23 22.10 -17.30
CA GLN A 265 40.81 22.38 -17.06
C GLN A 265 40.10 22.66 -18.40
N ARG A 266 38.87 22.18 -18.55
CA ARG A 266 38.11 22.20 -19.81
C ARG A 266 36.70 22.74 -19.61
N ASN A 267 36.60 24.05 -19.39
CA ASN A 267 35.32 24.75 -19.25
C ASN A 267 34.47 24.54 -20.52
N GLN A 268 33.19 24.19 -20.36
CA GLN A 268 32.18 24.38 -21.40
C GLN A 268 31.27 25.56 -21.00
N HIS A 269 30.55 26.12 -21.97
CA HIS A 269 29.66 27.26 -21.77
C HIS A 269 28.21 26.84 -22.00
N LEU A 270 27.29 27.45 -21.24
CA LEU A 270 25.86 27.20 -21.32
C LEU A 270 25.29 27.62 -22.69
N GLU A 271 24.50 26.75 -23.32
CA GLU A 271 23.79 27.02 -24.58
C GLU A 271 22.26 27.10 -24.38
N GLY A 272 21.57 27.83 -25.27
CA GLY A 272 20.11 27.97 -25.24
C GLY A 272 19.38 26.77 -25.86
N PHE A 273 18.18 26.45 -25.37
CA PHE A 273 17.43 25.25 -25.75
C PHE A 273 15.91 25.49 -25.92
N TYR A 274 15.23 24.50 -26.49
CA TYR A 274 13.77 24.34 -26.43
C TYR A 274 13.37 22.90 -26.06
N GLU A 275 12.25 22.75 -25.34
CA GLU A 275 11.64 21.47 -24.99
C GLU A 275 10.11 21.54 -24.93
N GLU A 276 9.47 20.42 -25.25
CA GLU A 276 8.07 20.15 -24.91
C GLU A 276 7.97 18.84 -24.12
N LEU A 277 7.07 18.80 -23.13
CA LEU A 277 6.84 17.67 -22.24
C LEU A 277 5.34 17.43 -22.08
N SER A 278 4.88 16.22 -22.39
CA SER A 278 3.49 15.82 -22.09
C SER A 278 3.21 15.86 -20.60
N ILE A 279 2.01 16.32 -20.25
CA ILE A 279 1.40 16.24 -18.92
C ILE A 279 -0.05 15.74 -19.06
N LEU A 280 -0.57 15.15 -17.98
CA LEU A 280 -1.95 14.67 -17.89
C LEU A 280 -2.67 15.46 -16.80
N LYS A 281 -3.91 15.91 -17.08
CA LYS A 281 -4.81 16.57 -16.13
C LYS A 281 -6.08 15.77 -15.96
N GLU A 282 -6.57 15.68 -14.73
CA GLU A 282 -7.88 15.11 -14.42
C GLU A 282 -8.97 16.19 -14.48
N GLU A 283 -10.11 15.87 -15.10
CA GLU A 283 -11.27 16.78 -15.18
C GLU A 283 -12.57 16.08 -14.74
N PRO A 284 -13.34 16.62 -13.78
CA PRO A 284 -14.58 16.00 -13.32
C PRO A 284 -15.70 16.13 -14.36
N VAL A 285 -16.42 15.04 -14.62
CA VAL A 285 -17.56 14.99 -15.54
C VAL A 285 -18.77 14.38 -14.84
N THR A 286 -19.94 14.97 -15.09
CA THR A 286 -21.22 14.47 -14.58
C THR A 286 -22.02 13.82 -15.69
N ASN A 287 -22.48 12.60 -15.43
CA ASN A 287 -23.34 11.76 -16.24
C ASN A 287 -24.63 11.45 -15.46
N SER A 288 -25.58 10.75 -16.06
CA SER A 288 -26.84 10.37 -15.41
C SER A 288 -27.37 9.00 -15.83
N LEU A 289 -28.15 8.41 -14.92
CA LEU A 289 -28.88 7.16 -15.09
C LEU A 289 -30.33 7.39 -14.66
N THR A 290 -31.28 7.02 -15.49
CA THR A 290 -32.70 6.97 -15.15
C THR A 290 -33.13 5.52 -15.08
N VAL A 291 -33.81 5.13 -14.00
CA VAL A 291 -34.47 3.81 -13.88
C VAL A 291 -35.97 4.04 -13.74
N SER A 292 -36.77 3.33 -14.51
CA SER A 292 -38.24 3.41 -14.50
C SER A 292 -38.84 2.02 -14.36
N ILE A 293 -39.98 1.89 -13.67
CA ILE A 293 -40.77 0.67 -13.61
C ILE A 293 -42.12 0.91 -14.27
N LEU A 294 -42.46 0.05 -15.23
CA LEU A 294 -43.75 -0.01 -15.89
C LEU A 294 -44.55 -1.19 -15.34
N SER A 295 -45.81 -0.93 -14.98
CA SER A 295 -46.74 -1.94 -14.52
C SER A 295 -47.27 -2.72 -15.72
N SER A 296 -46.97 -4.02 -15.85
CA SER A 296 -47.53 -4.83 -16.95
C SER A 296 -49.04 -5.04 -16.77
N VAL A 297 -49.75 -5.11 -17.90
CA VAL A 297 -51.16 -5.52 -17.97
C VAL A 297 -51.31 -7.00 -17.59
N ASP A 298 -50.28 -7.83 -17.85
CA ASP A 298 -50.16 -9.16 -17.27
C ASP A 298 -49.95 -9.06 -15.75
N ALA A 299 -50.90 -9.60 -14.99
CA ALA A 299 -51.10 -9.26 -13.58
C ALA A 299 -49.89 -9.47 -12.64
N GLN A 300 -48.94 -10.33 -13.00
CA GLN A 300 -47.87 -10.82 -12.11
C GLN A 300 -46.47 -10.21 -12.31
N LYS A 301 -46.23 -9.38 -13.34
CA LYS A 301 -44.87 -8.88 -13.64
C LYS A 301 -44.75 -7.35 -13.74
N ASN A 302 -43.59 -6.86 -13.34
CA ASN A 302 -43.11 -5.48 -13.51
C ASN A 302 -42.07 -5.47 -14.64
N ILE A 303 -42.00 -4.40 -15.44
CA ILE A 303 -40.93 -4.19 -16.42
C ILE A 303 -40.03 -3.07 -15.91
N VAL A 304 -38.75 -3.36 -15.71
CA VAL A 304 -37.73 -2.37 -15.32
C VAL A 304 -37.00 -1.89 -16.57
N CYS A 305 -36.87 -0.58 -16.72
CA CYS A 305 -36.19 0.08 -17.83
C CYS A 305 -35.02 0.93 -17.30
N PHE A 306 -33.85 0.77 -17.90
CA PHE A 306 -32.62 1.53 -17.64
C PHE A 306 -32.33 2.44 -18.84
N ASP A 307 -32.00 3.70 -18.58
CA ASP A 307 -31.56 4.67 -19.58
C ASP A 307 -30.39 5.49 -19.03
N THR A 308 -29.26 5.57 -19.73
CA THR A 308 -28.09 6.34 -19.29
C THR A 308 -27.41 7.08 -20.44
N ASP A 309 -26.70 8.16 -20.12
CA ASP A 309 -25.82 8.91 -21.02
C ASP A 309 -24.34 8.46 -20.94
N LEU A 310 -24.05 7.36 -20.22
CA LEU A 310 -22.70 6.79 -20.10
C LEU A 310 -22.21 6.20 -21.44
N PRO A 311 -21.07 6.65 -21.98
CA PRO A 311 -20.52 6.14 -23.23
C PRO A 311 -19.79 4.79 -23.04
N GLY A 312 -19.98 3.88 -23.99
CA GLY A 312 -19.34 2.55 -24.02
C GLY A 312 -20.31 1.39 -23.78
N GLU A 313 -19.75 0.18 -23.65
CA GLU A 313 -20.52 -1.01 -23.26
C GLU A 313 -20.77 -0.95 -21.74
N ILE A 314 -22.03 -0.84 -21.33
CA ILE A 314 -22.43 -0.72 -19.93
C ILE A 314 -23.10 -2.03 -19.50
N VAL A 315 -22.60 -2.65 -18.43
CA VAL A 315 -23.19 -3.88 -17.87
C VAL A 315 -23.87 -3.57 -16.55
N VAL A 316 -25.16 -3.84 -16.45
CA VAL A 316 -25.88 -3.83 -15.17
C VAL A 316 -25.55 -5.13 -14.45
N HIS A 317 -25.05 -5.02 -13.23
CA HIS A 317 -24.86 -6.15 -12.32
C HIS A 317 -25.90 -6.07 -11.22
N TRP A 318 -26.76 -7.08 -11.10
CA TRP A 318 -28.01 -6.94 -10.35
C TRP A 318 -28.50 -8.22 -9.69
N GLY A 319 -29.36 -8.04 -8.69
CA GLY A 319 -30.08 -9.07 -7.95
C GLY A 319 -31.39 -8.51 -7.38
N VAL A 320 -32.26 -9.38 -6.89
CA VAL A 320 -33.54 -9.00 -6.28
C VAL A 320 -33.53 -9.26 -4.78
N ASN A 321 -34.57 -8.79 -4.10
CA ASN A 321 -34.77 -8.98 -2.67
C ASN A 321 -36.24 -9.32 -2.39
N ARG A 322 -36.53 -10.25 -1.47
CA ARG A 322 -37.89 -10.64 -1.04
C ARG A 322 -38.37 -9.82 0.17
N LEU A 323 -39.67 -9.89 0.47
CA LEU A 323 -40.27 -9.08 1.53
C LEU A 323 -39.84 -9.55 2.93
N GLY A 324 -38.79 -8.93 3.49
CA GLY A 324 -38.38 -9.12 4.90
C GLY A 324 -36.89 -8.93 5.18
N ASP A 325 -36.01 -9.26 4.24
CA ASP A 325 -34.56 -9.32 4.46
C ASP A 325 -33.82 -8.20 3.73
N LYS A 326 -33.60 -7.05 4.40
CA LYS A 326 -32.97 -5.88 3.77
C LYS A 326 -31.49 -6.03 3.37
N LYS A 327 -30.84 -7.20 3.51
CA LYS A 327 -29.38 -7.32 3.30
C LYS A 327 -28.91 -8.32 2.24
N ASN A 328 -29.74 -9.27 1.80
CA ASN A 328 -29.29 -10.31 0.87
C ASN A 328 -29.66 -10.04 -0.60
N TRP A 329 -28.72 -10.33 -1.51
CA TRP A 329 -28.92 -10.39 -2.95
C TRP A 329 -29.41 -11.80 -3.34
N GLU A 330 -30.56 -11.89 -4.01
CA GLU A 330 -31.09 -13.12 -4.61
C GLU A 330 -31.00 -13.05 -6.15
N ILE A 331 -30.81 -14.21 -6.80
CA ILE A 331 -31.01 -14.34 -8.25
C ILE A 331 -32.50 -14.66 -8.47
N PRO A 332 -33.28 -13.84 -9.19
CA PRO A 332 -34.67 -14.17 -9.50
C PRO A 332 -34.76 -15.37 -10.42
N ASP A 333 -35.89 -16.09 -10.36
CA ASP A 333 -36.15 -17.19 -11.29
C ASP A 333 -36.20 -16.74 -12.77
N GLY A 334 -35.96 -17.70 -13.67
CA GLY A 334 -35.95 -17.46 -15.11
C GLY A 334 -37.35 -17.18 -15.72
N PRO A 335 -37.41 -16.64 -16.96
CA PRO A 335 -36.30 -16.36 -17.86
C PRO A 335 -35.63 -14.99 -17.62
N HIS A 336 -34.30 -14.95 -17.68
CA HIS A 336 -33.53 -13.71 -17.63
C HIS A 336 -33.35 -13.09 -19.04
N PRO A 337 -32.88 -11.83 -19.16
CA PRO A 337 -32.69 -11.17 -20.46
C PRO A 337 -31.65 -11.87 -21.35
N PRO A 338 -31.80 -11.83 -22.68
CA PRO A 338 -30.81 -12.38 -23.62
C PRO A 338 -29.40 -11.86 -23.34
N GLY A 339 -28.40 -12.75 -23.35
CA GLY A 339 -27.00 -12.42 -23.06
C GLY A 339 -26.66 -12.28 -21.56
N THR A 340 -27.63 -12.41 -20.65
CA THR A 340 -27.38 -12.33 -19.20
C THR A 340 -26.53 -13.50 -18.71
N LYS A 341 -25.50 -13.21 -17.92
CA LYS A 341 -24.61 -14.19 -17.29
C LYS A 341 -24.84 -14.24 -15.78
N SER A 342 -24.84 -15.44 -15.20
CA SER A 342 -24.76 -15.59 -13.73
C SER A 342 -23.35 -15.32 -13.24
N PHE A 343 -23.20 -14.48 -12.23
CA PHE A 343 -21.93 -14.14 -11.61
C PHE A 343 -21.86 -14.72 -10.19
N ARG A 344 -20.88 -15.61 -9.97
CA ARG A 344 -20.60 -16.27 -8.68
C ARG A 344 -21.81 -16.93 -7.99
N LYS A 345 -22.86 -17.27 -8.75
CA LYS A 345 -24.17 -17.77 -8.25
C LYS A 345 -24.88 -16.85 -7.22
N LYS A 346 -24.51 -15.56 -7.14
CA LYS A 346 -25.15 -14.58 -6.23
C LYS A 346 -25.87 -13.42 -6.95
N ALA A 347 -25.56 -13.19 -8.22
CA ALA A 347 -26.06 -12.06 -8.98
C ALA A 347 -26.07 -12.35 -10.49
N LEU A 348 -26.75 -11.49 -11.25
CA LEU A 348 -26.80 -11.52 -12.71
C LEU A 348 -25.99 -10.36 -13.30
N GLN A 349 -25.57 -10.50 -14.55
CA GLN A 349 -24.88 -9.46 -15.33
C GLN A 349 -25.53 -9.36 -16.72
N THR A 350 -26.13 -8.21 -17.03
CA THR A 350 -26.88 -7.95 -18.28
C THR A 350 -26.28 -6.74 -18.97
N VAL A 351 -25.92 -6.88 -20.25
CA VAL A 351 -25.34 -5.79 -21.06
C VAL A 351 -26.46 -4.88 -21.59
N LEU A 352 -26.30 -3.56 -21.45
CA LEU A 352 -27.20 -2.57 -22.04
C LEU A 352 -26.91 -2.39 -23.53
N GLN A 353 -27.93 -2.08 -24.31
CA GLN A 353 -27.81 -1.78 -25.73
C GLN A 353 -27.43 -0.31 -25.95
N PRO A 354 -26.50 0.01 -26.86
CA PRO A 354 -26.16 1.40 -27.18
C PRO A 354 -27.35 2.11 -27.86
N LYS A 355 -27.53 3.40 -27.57
CA LYS A 355 -28.52 4.25 -28.22
C LYS A 355 -28.10 4.61 -29.64
N LYS A 356 -29.06 4.76 -30.56
CA LYS A 356 -28.80 5.00 -32.01
C LYS A 356 -28.02 6.30 -32.31
N ASN A 357 -28.03 7.28 -31.41
CA ASN A 357 -27.28 8.53 -31.50
C ASN A 357 -25.85 8.44 -30.90
N GLY A 358 -25.52 7.39 -30.17
CA GLY A 358 -24.22 7.21 -29.51
C GLY A 358 -24.09 7.84 -28.12
N ASP A 359 -25.01 8.74 -27.72
CA ASP A 359 -25.01 9.40 -26.40
C ASP A 359 -25.58 8.49 -25.29
N GLY A 360 -24.98 7.31 -25.13
CA GLY A 360 -25.21 6.39 -24.03
C GLY A 360 -25.92 5.09 -24.41
N SER A 361 -26.50 4.45 -23.40
CA SER A 361 -27.03 3.07 -23.46
C SER A 361 -28.38 2.94 -22.74
N TRP A 362 -29.14 1.90 -23.08
CA TRP A 362 -30.47 1.61 -22.54
C TRP A 362 -30.73 0.10 -22.46
N GLY A 363 -31.75 -0.33 -21.72
CA GLY A 363 -32.20 -1.72 -21.74
C GLY A 363 -33.39 -1.95 -20.81
N SER A 364 -34.14 -3.03 -21.02
CA SER A 364 -35.30 -3.35 -20.20
C SER A 364 -35.47 -4.84 -19.95
N PHE A 365 -36.07 -5.19 -18.81
CA PHE A 365 -36.34 -6.58 -18.43
C PHE A 365 -37.51 -6.74 -17.44
N SER A 366 -38.13 -7.92 -17.47
CA SER A 366 -39.28 -8.25 -16.63
C SER A 366 -38.87 -8.93 -15.33
N LEU A 367 -39.49 -8.56 -14.21
CA LEU A 367 -39.37 -9.18 -12.89
C LEU A 367 -40.74 -9.56 -12.34
N ASN A 368 -40.81 -10.58 -11.50
CA ASN A 368 -42.04 -10.95 -10.80
C ASN A 368 -42.37 -9.92 -9.70
N LYS A 369 -43.66 -9.72 -9.42
CA LYS A 369 -44.14 -8.79 -8.36
C LYS A 369 -43.94 -9.30 -6.92
N GLU A 370 -43.34 -10.48 -6.73
CA GLU A 370 -43.03 -11.06 -5.42
C GLU A 370 -41.83 -10.39 -4.71
N PHE A 371 -40.99 -9.67 -5.47
CA PHE A 371 -39.79 -9.03 -4.96
C PHE A 371 -40.08 -7.64 -4.39
N ALA A 372 -39.48 -7.32 -3.25
CA ALA A 372 -39.59 -6.03 -2.58
C ALA A 372 -38.84 -4.92 -3.35
N GLY A 373 -37.71 -5.26 -3.97
CA GLY A 373 -36.90 -4.32 -4.72
C GLY A 373 -35.79 -4.99 -5.54
N LEU A 374 -35.23 -4.19 -6.44
CA LEU A 374 -34.08 -4.49 -7.29
C LEU A 374 -32.83 -3.81 -6.71
N LEU A 375 -31.76 -4.57 -6.56
CA LEU A 375 -30.42 -4.08 -6.20
C LEU A 375 -29.52 -4.16 -7.44
N PHE A 376 -28.75 -3.11 -7.73
CA PHE A 376 -27.78 -3.14 -8.83
C PHE A 376 -26.60 -2.18 -8.67
N VAL A 377 -25.55 -2.43 -9.46
CA VAL A 377 -24.44 -1.51 -9.76
C VAL A 377 -24.13 -1.54 -11.27
N LEU A 378 -23.50 -0.49 -11.80
CA LEU A 378 -23.10 -0.43 -13.21
C LEU A 378 -21.61 -0.70 -13.37
N LYS A 379 -21.23 -1.57 -14.31
CA LYS A 379 -19.84 -1.79 -14.74
C LYS A 379 -19.63 -1.16 -16.12
N ILE A 380 -18.61 -0.30 -16.26
CA ILE A 380 -18.28 0.43 -17.51
C ILE A 380 -17.11 -0.22 -18.26
N ASN A 381 -16.22 -0.90 -17.52
CA ASN A 381 -15.11 -1.69 -18.03
C ASN A 381 -14.68 -2.67 -16.93
N GLU A 382 -13.69 -3.53 -17.18
CA GLU A 382 -13.22 -4.54 -16.22
C GLU A 382 -12.83 -3.99 -14.83
N CYS A 383 -12.39 -2.73 -14.74
CA CYS A 383 -11.89 -2.11 -13.52
C CYS A 383 -12.72 -0.91 -13.01
N THR A 384 -13.90 -0.61 -13.59
CA THR A 384 -14.71 0.55 -13.19
C THR A 384 -16.16 0.19 -12.94
N TRP A 385 -16.57 0.38 -11.70
CA TRP A 385 -17.92 0.17 -11.19
C TRP A 385 -18.49 1.51 -10.67
N LEU A 386 -19.78 1.74 -10.86
CA LEU A 386 -20.53 2.86 -10.29
C LEU A 386 -21.64 2.36 -9.39
N ASN A 387 -21.80 3.02 -8.26
CA ASN A 387 -22.84 2.79 -7.26
C ASN A 387 -23.51 4.14 -6.87
N ASN A 388 -24.53 4.11 -6.01
CA ASN A 388 -25.18 5.31 -5.50
C ASN A 388 -24.45 5.83 -4.26
N LYS A 389 -23.43 6.68 -4.47
CA LYS A 389 -22.72 7.41 -3.40
C LYS A 389 -22.13 6.51 -2.28
N GLY A 390 -21.65 5.32 -2.63
CA GLY A 390 -21.07 4.36 -1.67
C GLY A 390 -21.96 3.15 -1.32
N SER A 391 -23.23 3.16 -1.72
CA SER A 391 -24.14 1.99 -1.60
C SER A 391 -24.65 1.55 -2.97
N ASP A 392 -25.05 0.28 -3.11
CA ASP A 392 -25.73 -0.22 -4.31
C ASP A 392 -26.97 0.64 -4.66
N PHE A 393 -27.33 0.71 -5.94
CA PHE A 393 -28.61 1.30 -6.33
C PHE A 393 -29.74 0.37 -5.89
N PHE A 394 -30.69 0.90 -5.12
CA PHE A 394 -31.91 0.20 -4.73
C PHE A 394 -33.13 0.84 -5.39
N VAL A 395 -33.99 0.03 -5.99
CA VAL A 395 -35.22 0.46 -6.66
C VAL A 395 -36.39 -0.39 -6.14
N PRO A 396 -37.40 0.17 -5.45
CA PRO A 396 -38.52 -0.59 -4.89
C PRO A 396 -39.45 -1.11 -6.00
N LEU A 397 -39.87 -2.37 -5.89
CA LEU A 397 -40.75 -3.04 -6.86
C LEU A 397 -42.21 -3.16 -6.37
N GLY A 398 -42.45 -2.98 -5.06
CA GLY A 398 -43.76 -3.04 -4.43
C GLY A 398 -44.41 -1.66 -4.25
N GLY A 399 -45.62 -1.48 -4.79
CA GLY A 399 -46.35 -0.21 -4.80
C GLY A 399 -47.08 0.15 -3.50
N THR A 400 -46.45 0.06 -2.32
CA THR A 400 -47.03 0.63 -1.08
C THR A 400 -45.96 0.98 -0.03
N LEU A 401 -45.53 2.24 0.01
CA LEU A 401 -44.96 2.87 1.21
C LEU A 401 -45.57 4.27 1.35
N VAL A 402 -46.36 4.46 2.40
CA VAL A 402 -47.02 5.73 2.71
C VAL A 402 -46.02 6.64 3.43
N HIS A 403 -45.85 7.86 2.93
CA HIS A 403 -45.22 8.94 3.70
C HIS A 403 -46.07 9.23 4.95
N ASN A 404 -45.42 9.29 6.11
CA ASN A 404 -45.66 10.34 7.10
C ASN A 404 -44.39 10.54 7.92
N ALA A 405 -44.12 11.79 8.30
CA ALA A 405 -42.96 12.17 9.09
C ALA A 405 -43.41 13.11 10.21
N ASP A 406 -43.13 12.69 11.45
CA ASP A 406 -43.11 13.51 12.68
C ASP A 406 -44.42 14.24 13.12
N PRO A 407 -44.49 14.76 14.36
CA PRO A 407 -43.62 14.54 15.52
C PRO A 407 -44.38 14.10 16.81
N GLN A 408 -43.65 13.97 17.92
CA GLN A 408 -44.11 14.08 19.32
C GLN A 408 -45.19 13.11 19.85
N SER A 409 -44.80 12.26 20.81
CA SER A 409 -45.60 11.89 21.99
C SER A 409 -44.67 11.45 23.13
N THR A 410 -45.08 11.65 24.37
CA THR A 410 -44.34 11.31 25.60
C THR A 410 -45.06 10.23 26.41
N VAL A 411 -44.32 9.51 27.27
CA VAL A 411 -44.85 8.81 28.47
C VAL A 411 -45.70 7.54 28.15
N GLU A 412 -45.72 6.46 28.94
CA GLU A 412 -45.13 6.15 30.27
C GLU A 412 -44.47 4.75 30.33
N VAL A 413 -44.04 4.34 31.53
CA VAL A 413 -43.57 3.00 31.92
C VAL A 413 -44.74 2.04 32.10
N ASP A 414 -44.55 0.75 31.84
CA ASP A 414 -45.18 -0.28 32.68
C ASP A 414 -44.34 -1.56 32.83
N ASN A 415 -44.51 -2.27 33.95
CA ASN A 415 -43.73 -3.47 34.32
C ASN A 415 -44.57 -4.74 34.23
N ALA A 416 -44.04 -5.78 33.58
CA ALA A 416 -44.63 -7.13 33.62
C ALA A 416 -43.56 -8.21 33.78
N SER A 417 -43.32 -8.66 35.02
CA SER A 417 -42.42 -9.77 35.33
C SER A 417 -43.15 -11.12 35.26
N ALA A 418 -42.63 -12.05 34.47
CA ALA A 418 -42.98 -13.47 34.54
C ALA A 418 -41.69 -14.32 34.54
N LYS A 419 -41.68 -15.42 35.31
CA LYS A 419 -40.48 -16.27 35.50
C LYS A 419 -40.52 -17.51 34.62
N ILE A 420 -39.35 -17.81 34.04
CA ILE A 420 -38.64 -19.09 34.09
C ILE A 420 -39.50 -20.36 34.04
N GLU A 421 -39.31 -21.15 32.98
CA GLU A 421 -39.01 -22.58 33.14
C GLU A 421 -37.98 -22.98 32.07
N GLY A 422 -37.15 -23.99 32.36
CA GLY A 422 -36.07 -24.42 31.47
C GLY A 422 -35.13 -25.43 32.13
N ASP A 423 -34.67 -26.39 31.35
CA ASP A 423 -33.72 -27.44 31.72
C ASP A 423 -32.51 -27.38 30.78
N ASP A 424 -31.29 -27.48 31.33
CA ASP A 424 -30.34 -28.52 30.89
C ASP A 424 -29.23 -28.77 31.93
N TYR A 425 -28.51 -29.87 31.78
CA TYR A 425 -27.62 -30.45 32.78
C TYR A 425 -26.27 -29.73 32.93
N SER A 426 -25.90 -29.36 34.16
CA SER A 426 -24.50 -29.39 34.60
C SER A 426 -24.40 -29.68 36.11
N SER A 427 -23.59 -30.67 36.48
CA SER A 427 -23.35 -31.02 37.89
C SER A 427 -22.05 -31.82 38.07
N ILE A 428 -21.17 -31.27 38.89
CA ILE A 428 -19.98 -31.80 39.61
C ILE A 428 -18.87 -30.75 39.52
N HIS A 429 -18.81 -29.86 40.53
CA HIS A 429 -17.59 -29.26 41.10
C HIS A 429 -17.86 -28.18 42.17
N GLY A 430 -19.08 -27.62 42.26
CA GLY A 430 -19.37 -26.43 43.09
C GLY A 430 -19.25 -26.57 44.61
N ALA A 431 -19.04 -27.78 45.16
CA ALA A 431 -19.02 -27.99 46.62
C ALA A 431 -17.77 -27.44 47.34
N TYR A 432 -16.62 -27.37 46.66
CA TYR A 432 -15.33 -27.04 47.31
C TYR A 432 -15.06 -25.54 47.44
N THR A 433 -15.63 -24.72 46.55
CA THR A 433 -15.42 -23.26 46.55
C THR A 433 -16.19 -22.54 47.64
N ASP A 434 -17.39 -23.01 48.00
CA ASP A 434 -18.26 -22.32 48.95
C ASP A 434 -17.79 -22.44 50.40
N GLU A 435 -17.10 -23.53 50.78
CA GLU A 435 -16.46 -23.63 52.09
C GLU A 435 -15.28 -22.65 52.22
N ILE A 436 -14.40 -22.59 51.21
CA ILE A 436 -13.26 -21.65 51.19
C ILE A 436 -13.74 -20.19 51.26
N ILE A 437 -14.78 -19.83 50.50
CA ILE A 437 -15.37 -18.48 50.51
C ILE A 437 -15.99 -18.15 51.88
N LYS A 438 -16.49 -19.14 52.61
CA LYS A 438 -17.06 -19.00 53.96
C LYS A 438 -15.97 -18.85 55.02
N GLU A 439 -14.88 -19.62 54.94
CA GLU A 439 -13.73 -19.49 55.85
C GLU A 439 -13.03 -18.13 55.71
N ILE A 440 -12.78 -17.67 54.48
CA ILE A 440 -12.20 -16.34 54.22
C ILE A 440 -13.06 -15.23 54.83
N ARG A 441 -14.39 -15.36 54.75
CA ARG A 441 -15.33 -14.37 55.28
C ARG A 441 -15.39 -14.37 56.82
N ASN A 442 -15.12 -15.51 57.46
CA ASN A 442 -14.94 -15.58 58.91
C ASN A 442 -13.58 -15.00 59.35
N LEU A 443 -12.48 -15.31 58.66
CA LEU A 443 -11.16 -14.72 58.95
C LEU A 443 -11.19 -13.19 58.92
N ALA A 444 -11.90 -12.61 57.95
CA ALA A 444 -12.07 -11.16 57.82
C ALA A 444 -12.97 -10.54 58.93
N SER A 445 -13.84 -11.33 59.57
CA SER A 445 -14.63 -10.90 60.73
C SER A 445 -13.73 -10.76 61.96
N ASP A 446 -12.97 -11.80 62.28
CA ASP A 446 -12.26 -11.91 63.56
C ASP A 446 -11.15 -10.85 63.69
N ILE A 447 -10.44 -10.57 62.60
CA ILE A 447 -9.41 -9.50 62.50
C ILE A 447 -9.97 -8.11 62.84
N SER A 448 -11.27 -7.88 62.72
CA SER A 448 -11.93 -6.59 62.98
C SER A 448 -12.16 -6.31 64.48
N SER A 449 -12.00 -7.30 65.36
CA SER A 449 -12.60 -7.30 66.70
C SER A 449 -11.68 -6.94 67.88
N GLU A 450 -10.36 -7.14 67.79
CA GLU A 450 -9.44 -6.97 68.94
C GLU A 450 -8.55 -5.71 68.87
N LYS A 451 -8.79 -4.76 69.77
CA LYS A 451 -7.85 -3.65 70.06
C LYS A 451 -6.94 -4.00 71.24
N SER A 452 -5.66 -4.32 71.00
CA SER A 452 -4.52 -3.84 71.83
C SER A 452 -3.12 -4.35 71.41
N SER A 453 -2.09 -3.54 71.70
CA SER A 453 -0.65 -3.86 71.69
C SER A 453 0.02 -4.24 70.35
N GLU A 454 0.54 -3.23 69.65
CA GLU A 454 1.27 -3.37 68.37
C GLU A 454 2.50 -4.30 68.45
N SER A 455 3.16 -4.41 69.61
CA SER A 455 4.39 -5.19 69.78
C SER A 455 4.22 -6.72 69.65
N LYS A 456 3.00 -7.25 69.79
CA LYS A 456 2.73 -8.67 69.51
C LYS A 456 2.53 -8.95 68.02
N LEU A 457 1.94 -7.99 67.30
CA LEU A 457 1.41 -8.16 65.95
C LEU A 457 2.54 -8.40 64.93
N VAL A 458 3.65 -7.67 65.06
CA VAL A 458 4.88 -7.88 64.27
C VAL A 458 5.42 -9.31 64.44
N SER A 459 5.55 -9.77 65.69
CA SER A 459 6.07 -11.12 66.00
C SER A 459 5.14 -12.26 65.57
N ALA A 460 3.88 -11.96 65.23
CA ALA A 460 2.94 -12.90 64.63
C ALA A 460 3.09 -12.91 63.10
N GLN A 461 3.22 -11.74 62.47
CA GLN A 461 3.48 -11.63 61.03
C GLN A 461 4.79 -12.32 60.62
N GLU A 462 5.87 -12.16 61.39
CA GLU A 462 7.17 -12.82 61.12
C GLU A 462 7.04 -14.36 61.15
N ARG A 463 6.25 -14.92 62.08
CA ARG A 463 6.00 -16.37 62.16
C ARG A 463 5.15 -16.87 60.99
N ILE A 464 4.12 -16.10 60.61
CA ILE A 464 3.28 -16.42 59.44
C ILE A 464 4.14 -16.42 58.17
N LEU A 465 5.05 -15.44 58.02
CA LEU A 465 5.97 -15.39 56.88
C LEU A 465 6.91 -16.60 56.85
N GLN A 466 7.53 -16.96 57.99
CA GLN A 466 8.42 -18.13 58.09
C GLN A 466 7.70 -19.45 57.83
N GLU A 467 6.46 -19.61 58.29
CA GLU A 467 5.68 -20.83 58.03
C GLU A 467 5.23 -20.90 56.55
N ILE A 468 4.94 -19.77 55.91
CA ILE A 468 4.69 -19.69 54.45
C ILE A 468 5.96 -20.04 53.66
N GLU A 469 7.13 -19.51 54.01
CA GLU A 469 8.41 -19.84 53.36
C GLU A 469 8.76 -21.32 53.52
N LYS A 470 8.51 -21.88 54.71
CA LYS A 470 8.67 -23.31 55.00
C LYS A 470 7.73 -24.18 54.16
N LEU A 471 6.44 -23.86 54.11
CA LEU A 471 5.45 -24.59 53.31
C LEU A 471 5.75 -24.50 51.81
N ALA A 472 6.23 -23.34 51.33
CA ALA A 472 6.71 -23.18 49.97
C ALA A 472 7.95 -24.05 49.70
N ALA A 473 8.89 -24.14 50.64
CA ALA A 473 10.07 -25.00 50.53
C ALA A 473 9.71 -26.51 50.56
N GLU A 474 8.75 -26.94 51.38
CA GLU A 474 8.24 -28.32 51.38
C GLU A 474 7.55 -28.66 50.06
N ALA A 475 6.69 -27.78 49.54
CA ALA A 475 6.09 -27.94 48.21
C ALA A 475 7.15 -28.04 47.09
N TYR A 476 8.18 -27.19 47.14
CA TYR A 476 9.28 -27.20 46.17
C TYR A 476 10.17 -28.46 46.29
N SER A 477 10.28 -29.04 47.49
CA SER A 477 10.96 -30.32 47.73
C SER A 477 10.17 -31.50 47.16
N ILE A 478 8.86 -31.56 47.42
CA ILE A 478 7.95 -32.59 46.91
C ILE A 478 7.97 -32.61 45.36
N PHE A 479 7.99 -31.43 44.73
CA PHE A 479 8.06 -31.31 43.27
C PHE A 479 9.41 -31.77 42.66
N ARG A 480 10.43 -32.05 43.49
CA ARG A 480 11.80 -32.38 43.05
C ARG A 480 12.25 -33.81 43.39
N SER A 481 11.52 -34.53 44.27
CA SER A 481 11.86 -35.90 44.69
C SER A 481 11.32 -37.01 43.77
N SER A 482 10.41 -36.71 42.85
CA SER A 482 9.73 -37.68 41.96
C SER A 482 10.52 -38.02 40.69
N LYS A 483 11.68 -38.67 40.83
CA LYS A 483 12.37 -39.35 39.71
C LYS A 483 12.03 -40.85 39.67
N PRO A 484 11.34 -41.36 38.63
CA PRO A 484 11.27 -42.80 38.37
C PRO A 484 12.65 -43.37 38.03
N THR A 485 12.94 -44.59 38.47
CA THR A 485 14.15 -45.33 38.11
C THR A 485 13.83 -46.31 36.98
N PHE A 486 14.73 -46.43 35.99
CA PHE A 486 14.58 -47.33 34.85
C PHE A 486 14.63 -48.82 35.24
N VAL A 487 13.73 -49.61 34.67
CA VAL A 487 13.86 -51.06 34.44
C VAL A 487 13.34 -51.36 33.03
N ALA A 488 13.78 -52.46 32.42
CA ALA A 488 13.74 -52.75 30.98
C ALA A 488 12.33 -52.91 30.33
N GLU A 489 12.34 -52.89 28.99
CA GLU A 489 11.19 -53.14 28.09
C GLU A 489 10.56 -54.55 28.26
N PRO A 490 9.36 -54.78 27.68
CA PRO A 490 9.32 -55.19 26.26
C PRO A 490 8.47 -54.28 25.36
N ALA A 491 8.79 -54.28 24.06
CA ALA A 491 8.26 -53.37 23.06
C ALA A 491 6.78 -53.57 22.69
N PHE A 492 6.12 -52.45 22.35
CA PHE A 492 4.96 -52.35 21.44
C PHE A 492 5.04 -51.01 20.67
N ASP A 493 4.22 -50.85 19.63
CA ASP A 493 4.50 -49.96 18.48
C ASP A 493 4.82 -48.48 18.77
N ALA A 494 5.78 -47.98 17.99
CA ALA A 494 6.30 -46.62 18.08
C ALA A 494 5.48 -45.62 17.23
N ASP A 495 4.35 -45.16 17.76
CA ASP A 495 3.64 -44.01 17.17
C ASP A 495 4.39 -42.70 17.51
N THR A 496 4.86 -41.99 16.49
CA THR A 496 5.82 -40.88 16.64
C THR A 496 5.21 -39.65 17.30
N LEU A 497 5.41 -39.51 18.62
CA LEU A 497 5.16 -38.28 19.37
C LEU A 497 5.96 -37.11 18.79
N LYS A 498 5.27 -36.22 18.06
CA LYS A 498 5.85 -34.95 17.59
C LYS A 498 6.31 -34.11 18.79
N PRO A 499 7.51 -33.50 18.76
CA PRO A 499 7.98 -32.66 19.86
C PRO A 499 7.05 -31.47 20.06
N THR A 500 6.75 -31.14 21.32
CA THR A 500 5.90 -30.00 21.67
C THR A 500 6.52 -28.68 21.21
N VAL A 501 5.79 -27.94 20.39
CA VAL A 501 6.29 -26.71 19.77
C VAL A 501 6.42 -25.62 20.83
N LYS A 502 7.66 -25.23 21.15
CA LYS A 502 7.95 -24.19 22.14
C LYS A 502 7.62 -22.81 21.57
N ILE A 503 6.47 -22.26 21.98
CA ILE A 503 6.10 -20.87 21.71
C ILE A 503 7.13 -19.92 22.33
N CYS A 504 7.47 -18.85 21.61
CA CYS A 504 8.33 -17.78 22.11
C CYS A 504 7.98 -16.46 21.39
N SER A 505 7.85 -15.37 22.15
CA SER A 505 7.35 -14.08 21.67
C SER A 505 8.04 -13.58 20.38
N GLY A 506 9.36 -13.73 20.22
CA GLY A 506 10.03 -13.29 18.99
C GLY A 506 9.83 -14.19 17.76
N THR A 507 8.94 -15.18 17.80
CA THR A 507 8.81 -16.23 16.76
C THR A 507 7.46 -16.96 16.72
N GLY A 508 6.58 -16.84 17.71
CA GLY A 508 5.38 -17.68 17.81
C GLY A 508 5.75 -19.17 17.92
N SER A 509 5.04 -20.01 17.18
CA SER A 509 5.39 -21.42 16.95
C SER A 509 6.59 -21.60 16.01
N GLY A 510 6.83 -20.60 15.16
CA GLY A 510 7.76 -20.61 14.04
C GLY A 510 7.12 -20.95 12.69
N TYR A 511 5.86 -21.38 12.64
CA TYR A 511 5.11 -21.68 11.40
C TYR A 511 4.27 -20.50 10.90
N GLU A 512 4.40 -19.34 11.54
CA GLU A 512 3.52 -18.19 11.30
C GLU A 512 3.57 -17.67 9.86
N ILE A 513 2.39 -17.35 9.34
CA ILE A 513 2.19 -16.57 8.13
C ILE A 513 1.33 -15.38 8.54
N LEU A 514 1.92 -14.19 8.48
CA LEU A 514 1.30 -12.94 8.89
C LEU A 514 0.57 -12.29 7.70
N CYS A 515 -0.63 -11.79 7.93
CA CYS A 515 -1.29 -10.83 7.06
C CYS A 515 -1.30 -9.46 7.76
N GLN A 516 -0.96 -8.40 7.03
CA GLN A 516 -1.31 -7.05 7.47
C GLN A 516 -2.80 -6.84 7.16
N GLY A 517 -3.62 -6.61 8.18
CA GLY A 517 -5.09 -6.53 8.07
C GLY A 517 -5.62 -5.16 7.63
N PHE A 518 -4.78 -4.30 7.05
CA PHE A 518 -5.13 -2.93 6.68
C PHE A 518 -4.16 -2.37 5.63
N ASN A 519 -4.55 -1.26 5.02
CA ASN A 519 -3.71 -0.39 4.19
C ASN A 519 -3.79 1.06 4.72
N TRP A 520 -3.10 2.01 4.09
CA TRP A 520 -3.11 3.41 4.54
C TRP A 520 -4.48 4.10 4.39
N GLU A 521 -5.37 3.58 3.54
CA GLU A 521 -6.70 4.14 3.28
C GLU A 521 -7.80 3.55 4.20
N SER A 522 -7.53 2.43 4.89
CA SER A 522 -8.50 1.67 5.70
C SER A 522 -9.26 2.51 6.72
N HIS A 523 -8.66 3.59 7.24
CA HIS A 523 -9.31 4.50 8.19
C HIS A 523 -10.49 5.29 7.58
N LYS A 524 -10.55 5.43 6.25
CA LYS A 524 -11.57 6.23 5.53
C LYS A 524 -12.92 5.51 5.46
N SER A 525 -12.95 4.21 5.74
CA SER A 525 -14.17 3.41 5.91
C SER A 525 -15.04 3.91 7.07
N GLY A 526 -14.44 4.30 8.21
CA GLY A 526 -15.17 4.56 9.45
C GLY A 526 -15.74 3.31 10.14
N ARG A 527 -15.62 2.12 9.53
CA ARG A 527 -16.16 0.84 9.99
C ARG A 527 -15.27 -0.35 9.67
N TRP A 528 -13.96 -0.12 9.51
CA TRP A 528 -12.97 -1.11 9.06
C TRP A 528 -13.01 -2.42 9.83
N TYR A 529 -13.18 -2.38 11.16
CA TYR A 529 -13.24 -3.60 11.95
C TYR A 529 -14.39 -4.53 11.52
N LEU A 530 -15.53 -3.98 11.09
CA LEU A 530 -16.65 -4.78 10.57
C LEU A 530 -16.38 -5.33 9.16
N GLU A 531 -15.69 -4.56 8.31
CA GLU A 531 -15.30 -5.04 6.96
C GLU A 531 -14.25 -6.15 7.02
N LEU A 532 -13.48 -6.22 8.11
CA LEU A 532 -12.48 -7.25 8.37
C LEU A 532 -13.06 -8.47 9.10
N ASP A 533 -14.11 -8.27 9.91
CA ASP A 533 -14.92 -9.35 10.53
C ASP A 533 -15.59 -10.21 9.43
N ASP A 534 -16.23 -9.55 8.46
CA ASP A 534 -16.77 -10.14 7.21
C ASP A 534 -15.71 -10.95 6.41
N LYS A 535 -14.40 -10.76 6.68
CA LYS A 535 -13.26 -11.39 5.99
C LYS A 535 -12.52 -12.43 6.83
N ALA A 536 -12.77 -12.55 8.13
CA ALA A 536 -12.01 -13.43 9.02
C ALA A 536 -11.92 -14.88 8.51
N LYS A 537 -13.07 -15.40 8.02
CA LYS A 537 -13.16 -16.73 7.41
C LYS A 537 -12.39 -16.87 6.10
N GLU A 538 -12.38 -15.83 5.27
CA GLU A 538 -11.59 -15.84 4.03
C GLU A 538 -10.10 -15.88 4.36
N LEU A 539 -9.64 -15.07 5.30
CA LEU A 539 -8.25 -15.03 5.77
C LEU A 539 -7.79 -16.39 6.33
N SER A 540 -8.62 -17.05 7.15
CA SER A 540 -8.32 -18.38 7.66
C SER A 540 -8.28 -19.43 6.54
N SER A 541 -9.25 -19.39 5.61
CA SER A 541 -9.29 -20.30 4.46
C SER A 541 -8.10 -20.13 3.49
N LEU A 542 -7.46 -18.96 3.49
CA LEU A 542 -6.24 -18.67 2.73
C LEU A 542 -4.96 -19.20 3.42
N GLY A 543 -5.05 -19.60 4.69
CA GLY A 543 -3.95 -20.16 5.47
C GLY A 543 -3.15 -19.14 6.30
N PHE A 544 -3.70 -17.96 6.59
CA PHE A 544 -3.07 -17.04 7.55
C PHE A 544 -3.22 -17.53 8.98
N THR A 545 -2.16 -17.39 9.77
CA THR A 545 -2.16 -17.78 11.19
C THR A 545 -2.06 -16.58 12.12
N VAL A 546 -1.62 -15.43 11.60
CA VAL A 546 -1.48 -14.17 12.34
C VAL A 546 -2.06 -13.02 11.52
N LEU A 547 -2.82 -12.12 12.14
CA LEU A 547 -3.30 -10.88 11.55
C LEU A 547 -2.82 -9.68 12.38
N TRP A 548 -2.14 -8.74 11.73
CA TRP A 548 -1.74 -7.46 12.30
C TRP A 548 -2.83 -6.41 12.04
N LEU A 549 -3.46 -5.93 13.10
CA LEU A 549 -4.48 -4.86 13.06
C LEU A 549 -3.84 -3.48 13.21
N PRO A 550 -4.42 -2.41 12.63
CA PRO A 550 -3.89 -1.05 12.75
C PRO A 550 -3.96 -0.51 14.19
N PRO A 551 -3.31 0.63 14.51
CA PRO A 551 -3.32 1.20 15.85
C PRO A 551 -4.76 1.44 16.35
N PRO A 552 -5.16 0.84 17.49
CA PRO A 552 -6.56 0.84 17.90
C PRO A 552 -7.02 2.14 18.58
N THR A 553 -6.09 3.03 18.88
CA THR A 553 -6.24 4.19 19.76
C THR A 553 -6.82 5.44 19.07
N GLU A 554 -7.51 6.32 19.82
CA GLU A 554 -7.83 7.68 19.36
C GLU A 554 -6.55 8.48 19.10
N SER A 555 -6.48 9.10 17.94
CA SER A 555 -5.25 9.65 17.37
C SER A 555 -5.54 10.93 16.59
N VAL A 556 -4.55 11.84 16.60
CA VAL A 556 -4.59 13.11 15.86
C VAL A 556 -4.50 12.88 14.36
N SER A 557 -3.63 11.95 13.92
CA SER A 557 -3.66 11.40 12.57
C SER A 557 -4.77 10.35 12.49
N PRO A 558 -5.65 10.38 11.48
CA PRO A 558 -6.76 9.46 11.40
C PRO A 558 -6.34 7.99 11.18
N GLU A 559 -5.08 7.75 10.79
CA GLU A 559 -4.45 6.44 10.60
C GLU A 559 -3.90 5.81 11.90
N GLY A 560 -3.98 6.51 13.04
CA GLY A 560 -3.62 5.97 14.36
C GLY A 560 -2.21 6.29 14.87
N TYR A 561 -1.29 6.71 14.00
CA TYR A 561 0.13 6.93 14.30
C TYR A 561 0.47 8.25 15.03
N MET A 562 -0.52 8.91 15.65
CA MET A 562 -0.32 10.06 16.54
C MET A 562 -1.27 9.95 17.76
N PRO A 563 -1.16 8.87 18.55
CA PRO A 563 -2.14 8.49 19.57
C PRO A 563 -2.22 9.53 20.70
N ARG A 564 -3.41 9.72 21.28
CA ARG A 564 -3.68 10.72 22.32
C ARG A 564 -4.07 10.08 23.66
N ASP A 565 -5.26 9.48 23.78
CA ASP A 565 -5.64 8.70 24.97
C ASP A 565 -5.55 7.22 24.69
N LEU A 566 -4.52 6.57 25.24
CA LEU A 566 -4.22 5.16 25.02
C LEU A 566 -5.37 4.22 25.41
N TYR A 567 -6.22 4.62 26.37
CA TYR A 567 -7.37 3.82 26.81
C TYR A 567 -8.66 4.09 25.99
N ASN A 568 -8.68 5.10 25.12
CA ASN A 568 -9.80 5.35 24.23
C ASN A 568 -9.59 4.64 22.88
N LEU A 569 -10.23 3.48 22.70
CA LEU A 569 -10.11 2.67 21.47
C LEU A 569 -11.23 2.93 20.45
N ASN A 570 -11.83 4.12 20.48
CA ASN A 570 -12.82 4.55 19.48
C ASN A 570 -12.11 5.32 18.37
N SER A 571 -11.38 4.59 17.54
CA SER A 571 -10.58 5.13 16.44
C SER A 571 -11.38 5.29 15.15
N ARG A 572 -10.72 5.69 14.06
CA ARG A 572 -11.34 5.76 12.72
C ARG A 572 -11.63 4.39 12.11
N TYR A 573 -11.06 3.32 12.65
CA TYR A 573 -11.31 1.95 12.22
C TYR A 573 -12.58 1.35 12.83
N GLY A 574 -13.06 1.89 13.96
CA GLY A 574 -14.32 1.52 14.60
C GLY A 574 -14.32 1.75 16.11
N SER A 575 -15.37 1.28 16.79
CA SER A 575 -15.47 1.33 18.26
C SER A 575 -14.69 0.19 18.94
N MET A 576 -14.45 0.34 20.24
CA MET A 576 -13.86 -0.70 21.10
C MET A 576 -14.61 -2.04 21.03
N GLU A 577 -15.95 -2.00 20.93
CA GLU A 577 -16.76 -3.23 20.85
C GLU A 577 -16.72 -3.88 19.45
N HIS A 578 -16.59 -3.09 18.37
CA HIS A 578 -16.33 -3.66 17.04
C HIS A 578 -14.93 -4.32 16.99
N LEU A 579 -13.94 -3.74 17.67
CA LEU A 579 -12.60 -4.32 17.78
C LEU A 579 -12.62 -5.65 18.55
N LYS A 580 -13.31 -5.72 19.70
CA LYS A 580 -13.50 -6.98 20.45
C LYS A 580 -14.21 -8.05 19.61
N SER A 581 -15.29 -7.68 18.90
CA SER A 581 -16.00 -8.60 17.99
C SER A 581 -15.05 -9.20 16.98
N LEU A 582 -14.28 -8.35 16.29
CA LEU A 582 -13.29 -8.76 15.30
C LEU A 582 -12.22 -9.70 15.89
N VAL A 583 -11.66 -9.38 17.06
CA VAL A 583 -10.62 -10.24 17.68
C VAL A 583 -11.19 -11.61 18.06
N ASN A 584 -12.37 -11.64 18.67
CA ASN A 584 -13.08 -12.89 18.96
C ASN A 584 -13.38 -13.69 17.67
N ARG A 585 -13.84 -13.03 16.61
CA ARG A 585 -14.12 -13.64 15.29
C ARG A 585 -12.87 -14.24 14.65
N LEU A 586 -11.73 -13.58 14.80
CA LEU A 586 -10.44 -14.08 14.32
C LEU A 586 -9.98 -15.29 15.14
N HIS A 587 -10.17 -15.27 16.47
CA HIS A 587 -9.89 -16.42 17.34
C HIS A 587 -10.77 -17.63 17.01
N GLU A 588 -12.07 -17.44 16.72
CA GLU A 588 -12.99 -18.50 16.27
C GLU A 588 -12.51 -19.18 14.98
N GLU A 589 -11.94 -18.41 14.04
CA GLU A 589 -11.38 -18.91 12.78
C GLU A 589 -9.90 -19.33 12.92
N GLY A 590 -9.35 -19.38 14.14
CA GLY A 590 -8.01 -19.90 14.46
C GLY A 590 -6.84 -18.93 14.24
N ILE A 591 -7.11 -17.65 13.97
CA ILE A 591 -6.10 -16.62 13.67
C ILE A 591 -5.67 -15.91 14.96
N LYS A 592 -4.37 -15.74 15.16
CA LYS A 592 -3.78 -14.94 16.25
C LYS A 592 -3.70 -13.46 15.88
N VAL A 593 -3.98 -12.56 16.82
CA VAL A 593 -4.11 -11.13 16.50
C VAL A 593 -3.01 -10.29 17.15
N LEU A 594 -2.32 -9.49 16.33
CA LEU A 594 -1.37 -8.49 16.81
C LEU A 594 -2.00 -7.10 16.82
N GLY A 595 -1.82 -6.38 17.92
CA GLY A 595 -2.11 -4.94 17.98
C GLY A 595 -0.89 -4.15 17.52
N ASP A 596 -1.10 -3.15 16.69
CA ASP A 596 -0.10 -2.12 16.44
C ASP A 596 -0.02 -1.18 17.65
N VAL A 597 1.17 -1.01 18.22
CA VAL A 597 1.39 -0.23 19.43
C VAL A 597 2.44 0.86 19.18
N VAL A 598 1.93 2.09 19.09
CA VAL A 598 2.70 3.32 18.89
C VAL A 598 3.22 3.80 20.24
N LEU A 599 4.47 3.46 20.55
CA LEU A 599 5.08 3.64 21.87
C LEU A 599 5.99 4.86 21.96
N ASN A 600 6.74 5.18 20.90
CA ASN A 600 7.80 6.20 20.92
C ASN A 600 7.28 7.62 21.21
N HIS A 601 6.11 7.97 20.68
CA HIS A 601 5.59 9.34 20.70
C HIS A 601 4.09 9.35 20.95
N ARG A 602 3.61 10.41 21.60
CA ARG A 602 2.19 10.53 21.99
C ARG A 602 1.75 11.99 21.97
N CYS A 603 0.56 12.25 21.48
CA CYS A 603 -0.04 13.57 21.47
C CYS A 603 -0.59 13.98 22.84
N ALA A 604 -0.20 15.17 23.30
CA ALA A 604 -0.78 15.80 24.47
C ALA A 604 -2.27 16.14 24.28
N HIS A 605 -2.95 16.36 25.41
CA HIS A 605 -4.34 16.83 25.44
C HIS A 605 -4.44 18.33 25.66
N PHE A 606 -3.46 18.92 26.36
CA PHE A 606 -3.48 20.32 26.78
C PHE A 606 -2.12 20.98 26.57
N GLN A 607 -2.15 22.30 26.43
CA GLN A 607 -0.94 23.14 26.43
C GLN A 607 -0.56 23.49 27.88
N ASN A 608 0.75 23.58 28.14
CA ASN A 608 1.28 24.14 29.38
C ASN A 608 1.25 25.68 29.37
N GLN A 609 1.78 26.30 30.42
CA GLN A 609 1.80 27.78 30.60
C GLN A 609 2.57 28.53 29.48
N ASN A 610 3.48 27.86 28.78
CA ASN A 610 4.23 28.41 27.65
C ASN A 610 3.53 28.18 26.29
N GLY A 611 2.34 27.59 26.27
CA GLY A 611 1.63 27.20 25.04
C GLY A 611 2.12 25.89 24.41
N VAL A 612 2.92 25.09 25.12
CA VAL A 612 3.52 23.86 24.56
C VAL A 612 2.66 22.64 24.87
N TRP A 613 2.41 21.82 23.84
CA TRP A 613 1.60 20.61 23.91
C TRP A 613 2.35 19.44 24.58
N ASN A 614 2.52 19.48 25.90
CA ASN A 614 3.20 18.43 26.67
C ASN A 614 2.46 17.96 27.95
N ILE A 615 1.17 18.30 28.11
CA ILE A 615 0.32 17.83 29.22
C ILE A 615 -0.71 16.82 28.71
N PHE A 616 -0.71 15.61 29.28
CA PHE A 616 -1.51 14.48 28.82
C PHE A 616 -2.77 14.28 29.66
N GLY A 617 -3.81 13.72 29.05
CA GLY A 617 -5.05 13.30 29.68
C GLY A 617 -5.31 11.80 29.52
N GLY A 618 -6.56 11.39 29.74
CA GLY A 618 -6.95 9.99 29.85
C GLY A 618 -6.49 9.37 31.16
N ARG A 619 -6.39 8.03 31.22
CA ARG A 619 -5.84 7.31 32.38
C ARG A 619 -4.34 7.55 32.58
N LEU A 620 -3.61 7.84 31.50
CA LEU A 620 -2.17 8.15 31.51
C LEU A 620 -2.00 9.68 31.46
N ASN A 621 -2.40 10.35 32.54
CA ASN A 621 -2.39 11.81 32.70
C ASN A 621 -1.00 12.35 33.06
N TRP A 622 0.00 11.98 32.26
CA TRP A 622 1.38 12.42 32.41
C TRP A 622 1.55 13.94 32.20
N ASP A 623 2.69 14.46 32.64
CA ASP A 623 3.16 15.81 32.36
C ASP A 623 4.48 15.78 31.57
N ASP A 624 5.12 16.94 31.46
CA ASP A 624 6.39 17.16 30.76
C ASP A 624 7.56 16.27 31.25
N ARG A 625 7.48 15.65 32.44
CA ARG A 625 8.47 14.64 32.89
C ARG A 625 8.44 13.34 32.09
N ALA A 626 7.35 13.06 31.39
CA ALA A 626 7.25 11.90 30.48
C ALA A 626 7.77 12.21 29.06
N VAL A 627 8.20 13.45 28.79
CA VAL A 627 8.71 13.89 27.48
C VAL A 627 10.22 14.09 27.57
N VAL A 628 10.95 13.65 26.54
CA VAL A 628 12.41 13.78 26.46
C VAL A 628 12.86 15.24 26.48
N ALA A 629 13.95 15.54 27.19
CA ALA A 629 14.41 16.91 27.43
C ALA A 629 15.26 17.53 26.30
N ASP A 630 15.53 16.78 25.23
CA ASP A 630 16.30 17.21 24.06
C ASP A 630 15.45 17.52 22.81
N ASP A 631 14.12 17.41 22.89
CA ASP A 631 13.23 17.98 21.86
C ASP A 631 12.77 19.41 22.26
N PRO A 632 13.33 20.48 21.64
CA PRO A 632 13.03 21.86 22.02
C PRO A 632 11.60 22.29 21.69
N HIS A 633 10.89 21.57 20.81
CA HIS A 633 9.52 21.90 20.43
C HIS A 633 8.51 21.52 21.51
N PHE A 634 8.78 20.43 22.25
CA PHE A 634 7.90 19.89 23.27
C PHE A 634 8.38 20.13 24.71
N GLN A 635 9.57 20.72 24.89
CA GLN A 635 10.08 21.24 26.17
C GLN A 635 9.93 20.23 27.33
N GLY A 636 10.40 19.00 27.11
CA GLY A 636 10.35 17.94 28.10
C GLY A 636 11.26 18.17 29.31
N ARG A 637 10.96 17.48 30.41
CA ARG A 637 11.74 17.45 31.67
C ARG A 637 12.12 16.03 32.10
N GLY A 638 11.97 15.05 31.20
CA GLY A 638 12.55 13.72 31.37
C GLY A 638 14.06 13.72 31.16
N ASN A 639 14.62 12.55 30.90
CA ASN A 639 15.97 12.38 30.39
C ASN A 639 16.05 12.70 28.88
N LYS A 640 17.24 12.57 28.31
CA LYS A 640 17.47 12.65 26.87
C LYS A 640 16.86 11.45 26.12
N SER A 641 16.61 11.60 24.82
CA SER A 641 16.15 10.49 23.99
C SER A 641 17.16 9.34 24.00
N SER A 642 16.65 8.13 23.76
CA SER A 642 17.45 6.89 23.69
C SER A 642 17.48 6.29 22.28
N GLY A 643 17.16 7.13 21.30
CA GLY A 643 16.96 6.85 19.89
C GLY A 643 16.43 8.10 19.17
N ASP A 644 15.91 7.92 17.97
CA ASP A 644 15.45 8.99 17.07
C ASP A 644 14.21 9.76 17.56
N SER A 645 14.15 11.06 17.28
CA SER A 645 12.96 11.88 17.52
C SER A 645 11.96 11.82 16.36
N PHE A 646 10.69 11.54 16.65
CA PHE A 646 9.56 11.83 15.76
C PHE A 646 9.10 13.27 15.96
N HIS A 647 9.43 14.18 15.05
CA HIS A 647 9.29 15.63 15.27
C HIS A 647 7.84 16.17 15.30
N ALA A 648 6.82 15.38 14.95
CA ALA A 648 5.43 15.85 14.89
C ALA A 648 4.62 15.63 16.19
N ALA A 649 5.17 14.94 17.20
CA ALA A 649 4.52 14.73 18.49
C ALA A 649 5.56 14.58 19.63
N PRO A 650 5.20 14.85 20.89
CA PRO A 650 6.07 14.62 22.04
C PRO A 650 6.65 13.19 22.07
N ASN A 651 7.98 13.12 22.05
CA ASN A 651 8.75 11.88 22.18
C ASN A 651 8.84 11.48 23.66
N ILE A 652 8.56 10.21 23.96
CA ILE A 652 8.31 9.71 25.32
C ILE A 652 9.58 9.18 25.98
N ASP A 653 9.82 9.60 27.22
CA ASP A 653 10.96 9.15 28.01
C ASP A 653 10.69 7.78 28.67
N HIS A 654 10.97 6.72 27.90
CA HIS A 654 10.93 5.33 28.38
C HIS A 654 11.93 5.02 29.51
N SER A 655 12.89 5.91 29.84
CA SER A 655 13.76 5.71 31.02
C SER A 655 13.04 5.94 32.34
N GLN A 656 11.90 6.66 32.35
CA GLN A 656 11.09 6.87 33.55
C GLN A 656 10.37 5.57 33.97
N ASP A 657 10.52 5.18 35.24
CA ASP A 657 9.87 3.98 35.78
C ASP A 657 8.34 4.07 35.75
N PHE A 658 7.77 5.26 35.94
CA PHE A 658 6.31 5.46 35.88
C PHE A 658 5.77 5.30 34.45
N VAL A 659 6.48 5.83 33.44
CA VAL A 659 6.13 5.63 32.01
C VAL A 659 6.18 4.15 31.66
N ARG A 660 7.22 3.41 32.07
CA ARG A 660 7.28 1.95 31.81
C ARG A 660 6.21 1.19 32.56
N LYS A 661 5.92 1.51 33.82
CA LYS A 661 4.84 0.88 34.60
C LYS A 661 3.49 1.06 33.90
N ASP A 662 3.15 2.29 33.51
CA ASP A 662 1.84 2.60 32.93
C ASP A 662 1.68 1.98 31.52
N ILE A 663 2.75 1.92 30.72
CA ILE A 663 2.74 1.19 29.44
C ILE A 663 2.55 -0.32 29.66
N LYS A 664 3.20 -0.91 30.67
CA LYS A 664 3.00 -2.34 31.03
C LYS A 664 1.56 -2.62 31.49
N GLU A 665 0.93 -1.69 32.23
CA GLU A 665 -0.49 -1.79 32.59
C GLU A 665 -1.41 -1.68 31.37
N TRP A 666 -1.11 -0.77 30.43
CA TRP A 666 -1.89 -0.57 29.22
C TRP A 666 -1.81 -1.76 28.25
N LEU A 667 -0.61 -2.28 28.00
CA LEU A 667 -0.43 -3.46 27.13
C LEU A 667 -1.11 -4.71 27.73
N ASN A 668 -1.02 -4.93 29.04
CA ASN A 668 -1.76 -6.02 29.69
C ASN A 668 -3.29 -5.82 29.65
N TRP A 669 -3.77 -4.58 29.79
CA TRP A 669 -5.18 -4.25 29.60
C TRP A 669 -5.65 -4.53 28.16
N LEU A 670 -4.83 -4.20 27.16
CA LEU A 670 -5.10 -4.56 25.76
C LEU A 670 -5.19 -6.09 25.55
N ARG A 671 -4.28 -6.89 26.13
CA ARG A 671 -4.39 -8.36 26.06
C ARG A 671 -5.66 -8.86 26.74
N LYS A 672 -5.96 -8.37 27.95
CA LYS A 672 -7.06 -8.87 28.79
C LYS A 672 -8.46 -8.46 28.31
N GLU A 673 -8.64 -7.22 27.88
CA GLU A 673 -9.97 -6.66 27.57
C GLU A 673 -10.29 -6.69 26.06
N ILE A 674 -9.28 -6.77 25.19
CA ILE A 674 -9.46 -6.82 23.72
C ILE A 674 -9.09 -8.20 23.15
N GLY A 675 -8.28 -9.00 23.84
CA GLY A 675 -7.88 -10.33 23.39
C GLY A 675 -6.63 -10.36 22.51
N TYR A 676 -5.85 -9.28 22.43
CA TYR A 676 -4.62 -9.26 21.63
C TYR A 676 -3.62 -10.34 22.08
N ASP A 677 -3.21 -11.19 21.14
CA ASP A 677 -2.21 -12.24 21.38
C ASP A 677 -0.79 -11.68 21.40
N GLY A 678 -0.54 -10.57 20.70
CA GLY A 678 0.79 -10.01 20.52
C GLY A 678 0.84 -8.63 19.88
N TRP A 679 2.04 -8.23 19.43
CA TRP A 679 2.35 -6.83 19.12
C TRP A 679 3.09 -6.65 17.78
N ARG A 680 2.71 -5.63 17.00
CA ARG A 680 3.64 -4.91 16.10
C ARG A 680 4.04 -3.64 16.82
N LEU A 681 5.34 -3.44 17.02
CA LEU A 681 5.91 -2.30 17.73
C LEU A 681 6.33 -1.25 16.68
N ASP A 682 5.71 -0.08 16.74
CA ASP A 682 5.98 1.05 15.85
C ASP A 682 7.33 1.72 16.15
N PHE A 683 7.99 2.22 15.10
CA PHE A 683 9.14 3.14 15.17
C PHE A 683 10.19 2.81 16.26
N VAL A 684 10.57 1.53 16.38
CA VAL A 684 11.40 1.04 17.50
C VAL A 684 12.88 1.48 17.45
N ARG A 685 13.25 2.32 16.49
CA ARG A 685 14.53 3.06 16.46
C ARG A 685 14.47 4.34 17.33
N GLY A 686 13.28 4.79 17.72
CA GLY A 686 13.10 6.00 18.54
C GLY A 686 13.49 5.86 20.02
N PHE A 687 13.52 4.63 20.53
CA PHE A 687 13.88 4.34 21.93
C PHE A 687 14.68 3.05 22.06
N TRP A 688 15.43 2.92 23.16
CA TRP A 688 16.32 1.78 23.37
C TRP A 688 15.57 0.44 23.48
N GLY A 689 15.96 -0.53 22.65
CA GLY A 689 15.32 -1.85 22.56
C GLY A 689 15.29 -2.68 23.86
N GLY A 690 16.12 -2.33 24.87
CA GLY A 690 16.02 -2.94 26.20
C GLY A 690 14.70 -2.65 26.91
N TYR A 691 14.05 -1.51 26.62
CA TYR A 691 12.70 -1.24 27.11
C TYR A 691 11.64 -2.13 26.45
N VAL A 692 11.86 -2.60 25.23
CA VAL A 692 10.98 -3.57 24.55
C VAL A 692 11.01 -4.91 25.29
N LYS A 693 12.18 -5.40 25.70
CA LYS A 693 12.29 -6.58 26.58
C LYS A 693 11.45 -6.40 27.84
N ASP A 694 11.57 -5.22 28.47
CA ASP A 694 10.86 -4.83 29.68
C ASP A 694 9.33 -4.86 29.52
N TYR A 695 8.82 -4.64 28.30
CA TYR A 695 7.41 -4.79 27.91
C TYR A 695 7.03 -6.23 27.53
N MET A 696 7.88 -6.97 26.83
CA MET A 696 7.58 -8.36 26.42
C MET A 696 7.56 -9.30 27.63
N ASP A 697 8.55 -9.19 28.54
CA ASP A 697 8.58 -9.94 29.80
C ASP A 697 7.32 -9.69 30.64
N ALA A 698 6.84 -8.43 30.67
CA ALA A 698 5.70 -8.03 31.47
C ALA A 698 4.34 -8.33 30.81
N THR A 699 4.31 -8.71 29.53
CA THR A 699 3.06 -8.92 28.77
C THR A 699 2.96 -10.28 28.09
N GLU A 700 3.99 -11.14 28.18
CA GLU A 700 4.06 -12.52 27.65
C GLU A 700 3.28 -12.76 26.33
N PRO A 701 3.57 -12.02 25.25
CA PRO A 701 2.84 -12.13 24.00
C PRO A 701 3.21 -13.41 23.23
N TYR A 702 2.24 -13.95 22.48
CA TYR A 702 2.44 -15.08 21.56
C TYR A 702 3.47 -14.75 20.48
N PHE A 703 3.37 -13.57 19.88
CA PHE A 703 4.23 -13.09 18.80
C PHE A 703 4.49 -11.58 18.94
N ALA A 704 5.70 -11.13 18.65
CA ALA A 704 6.10 -9.72 18.72
C ALA A 704 7.11 -9.39 17.61
N VAL A 705 6.86 -8.30 16.87
CA VAL A 705 7.74 -7.79 15.81
C VAL A 705 7.93 -6.28 15.94
N GLY A 706 9.17 -5.81 15.85
CA GLY A 706 9.50 -4.38 15.78
C GLY A 706 9.82 -3.88 14.38
N GLU A 707 9.42 -2.65 14.09
CA GLU A 707 9.82 -1.94 12.88
C GLU A 707 11.14 -1.17 13.07
N TYR A 708 12.25 -1.90 13.03
CA TYR A 708 13.57 -1.27 12.92
C TYR A 708 13.85 -0.98 11.44
N TRP A 709 13.28 0.12 10.94
CA TRP A 709 13.54 0.62 9.59
C TRP A 709 14.66 1.64 9.62
N ASP A 710 15.73 1.36 8.89
CA ASP A 710 16.86 2.27 8.73
C ASP A 710 17.29 2.44 7.26
N SER A 711 18.19 3.39 6.99
CA SER A 711 18.76 3.58 5.66
C SER A 711 19.79 2.50 5.32
N LEU A 712 19.58 1.84 4.20
CA LEU A 712 20.55 0.95 3.56
C LEU A 712 21.78 1.72 3.07
N SER A 713 22.89 1.01 2.81
CA SER A 713 24.12 1.59 2.29
C SER A 713 24.05 1.79 0.78
N TYR A 714 24.41 2.98 0.30
CA TYR A 714 24.43 3.34 -1.12
C TYR A 714 25.71 4.10 -1.50
N THR A 715 26.42 3.61 -2.52
CA THR A 715 27.54 4.31 -3.16
C THR A 715 27.09 4.87 -4.52
N TYR A 716 27.26 6.18 -4.73
CA TYR A 716 26.81 6.90 -5.95
C TYR A 716 25.38 6.55 -6.39
N GLY A 717 24.43 6.58 -5.44
CA GLY A 717 23.01 6.27 -5.69
C GLY A 717 22.70 4.81 -6.03
N ASN A 718 23.66 3.90 -5.94
CA ASN A 718 23.47 2.48 -6.15
C ASN A 718 23.56 1.72 -4.83
N LEU A 719 22.60 0.82 -4.59
CA LEU A 719 22.60 -0.03 -3.40
C LEU A 719 23.89 -0.87 -3.37
N ASP A 720 24.63 -0.79 -2.26
CA ASP A 720 25.88 -1.52 -2.12
C ASP A 720 25.63 -3.05 -2.10
N PRO A 721 26.52 -3.88 -2.68
CA PRO A 721 26.37 -5.34 -2.67
C PRO A 721 26.29 -5.95 -1.26
N ASN A 722 27.09 -5.42 -0.33
CA ASN A 722 27.10 -5.84 1.07
C ASN A 722 26.21 -4.88 1.89
N GLN A 723 25.31 -5.43 2.69
CA GLN A 723 24.42 -4.68 3.61
C GLN A 723 24.54 -5.22 5.06
N ASP A 724 25.65 -5.88 5.40
CA ASP A 724 25.93 -6.46 6.71
C ASP A 724 25.79 -5.43 7.82
N ALA A 725 26.28 -4.20 7.61
CA ALA A 725 26.12 -3.11 8.56
C ALA A 725 24.65 -2.76 8.84
N HIS A 726 23.74 -2.94 7.89
CA HIS A 726 22.30 -2.69 8.06
C HIS A 726 21.61 -3.85 8.79
N ARG A 727 21.85 -5.11 8.36
CA ARG A 727 21.31 -6.27 9.10
C ARG A 727 21.88 -6.40 10.51
N GLN A 728 23.12 -5.96 10.74
CA GLN A 728 23.72 -5.90 12.08
C GLN A 728 22.94 -4.95 13.00
N ARG A 729 22.59 -3.72 12.57
CA ARG A 729 21.82 -2.78 13.41
C ARG A 729 20.45 -3.34 13.83
N ILE A 730 19.77 -4.06 12.93
CA ILE A 730 18.53 -4.78 13.27
C ILE A 730 18.79 -5.91 14.28
N ILE A 731 19.87 -6.68 14.09
CA ILE A 731 20.28 -7.76 15.03
C ILE A 731 20.68 -7.19 16.40
N ASP A 732 21.34 -6.04 16.46
CA ASP A 732 21.70 -5.36 17.70
C ASP A 732 20.46 -4.89 18.48
N TRP A 733 19.45 -4.38 17.77
CA TRP A 733 18.14 -4.08 18.37
C TRP A 733 17.43 -5.34 18.87
N ILE A 734 17.42 -6.44 18.09
CA ILE A 734 16.88 -7.74 18.53
C ILE A 734 17.62 -8.23 19.79
N ASN A 735 18.95 -8.08 19.85
CA ASN A 735 19.77 -8.43 21.01
C ASN A 735 19.47 -7.54 22.22
N ALA A 736 19.25 -6.23 22.05
CA ALA A 736 18.81 -5.34 23.12
C ALA A 736 17.44 -5.76 23.69
N ALA A 737 16.51 -6.15 22.81
CA ALA A 737 15.24 -6.79 23.20
C ALA A 737 15.40 -8.23 23.76
N SER A 738 16.63 -8.73 23.93
CA SER A 738 16.97 -10.12 24.34
C SER A 738 16.32 -11.20 23.47
N GLY A 739 16.04 -10.87 22.20
CA GLY A 739 15.29 -11.72 21.28
C GLY A 739 13.86 -12.01 21.72
N THR A 740 13.25 -11.18 22.58
CA THR A 740 11.83 -11.32 22.95
C THR A 740 10.87 -10.80 21.87
N ALA A 741 11.36 -9.93 20.98
CA ALA A 741 10.72 -9.58 19.71
C ALA A 741 11.60 -10.03 18.52
N GLY A 742 10.97 -10.29 17.37
CA GLY A 742 11.63 -10.26 16.07
C GLY A 742 11.61 -8.85 15.48
N ALA A 743 12.11 -8.68 14.27
CA ALA A 743 12.04 -7.42 13.52
C ALA A 743 11.64 -7.65 12.06
N PHE A 744 11.05 -6.64 11.43
CA PHE A 744 10.83 -6.66 9.98
C PHE A 744 12.17 -6.68 9.24
N ASP A 745 12.33 -7.58 8.27
CA ASP A 745 13.57 -7.71 7.48
C ASP A 745 13.61 -6.70 6.34
N VAL A 746 13.76 -5.42 6.73
CA VAL A 746 13.93 -4.27 5.85
C VAL A 746 15.15 -4.44 4.92
N THR A 747 16.17 -5.18 5.39
CA THR A 747 17.33 -5.56 4.57
C THR A 747 16.93 -6.44 3.39
N THR A 748 16.16 -7.52 3.63
CA THR A 748 15.60 -8.35 2.56
C THR A 748 14.69 -7.54 1.64
N LYS A 749 13.76 -6.72 2.17
CA LYS A 749 12.86 -5.84 1.36
C LYS A 749 13.64 -5.01 0.34
N GLY A 750 14.70 -4.33 0.77
CA GLY A 750 15.47 -3.45 -0.12
C GLY A 750 16.40 -4.16 -1.11
N ILE A 751 17.07 -5.24 -0.69
CA ILE A 751 17.91 -6.01 -1.60
C ILE A 751 17.05 -6.73 -2.65
N LEU A 752 15.89 -7.26 -2.26
CA LEU A 752 14.93 -7.89 -3.14
C LEU A 752 14.33 -6.86 -4.13
N HIS A 753 13.99 -5.65 -3.69
CA HIS A 753 13.61 -4.54 -4.58
C HIS A 753 14.69 -4.28 -5.64
N ALA A 754 15.94 -4.07 -5.23
CA ALA A 754 17.03 -3.77 -6.17
C ALA A 754 17.32 -4.93 -7.14
N ALA A 755 17.33 -6.17 -6.65
CA ALA A 755 17.56 -7.37 -7.46
C ALA A 755 16.51 -7.55 -8.57
N LEU A 756 15.24 -7.35 -8.24
CA LEU A 756 14.13 -7.54 -9.20
C LEU A 756 13.93 -6.33 -10.13
N GLU A 757 14.23 -5.11 -9.68
CA GLU A 757 14.21 -3.90 -10.51
C GLU A 757 15.34 -3.89 -11.55
N LYS A 758 16.58 -4.14 -11.13
CA LYS A 758 17.77 -4.01 -11.98
C LYS A 758 18.10 -5.27 -12.78
N CYS A 759 17.43 -6.39 -12.50
CA CYS A 759 17.81 -7.73 -12.96
C CYS A 759 19.25 -8.06 -12.52
N GLU A 760 19.38 -8.14 -11.19
CA GLU A 760 20.63 -8.35 -10.43
C GLU A 760 20.42 -9.44 -9.36
N TYR A 761 19.93 -10.62 -9.78
CA TYR A 761 19.55 -11.72 -8.86
C TYR A 761 20.74 -12.29 -8.06
N TRP A 762 21.98 -12.04 -8.49
CA TRP A 762 23.22 -12.30 -7.76
C TRP A 762 23.25 -11.63 -6.38
N ARG A 763 22.53 -10.51 -6.19
CA ARG A 763 22.40 -9.84 -4.89
C ARG A 763 21.71 -10.69 -3.82
N LEU A 764 20.97 -11.74 -4.21
CA LEU A 764 20.22 -12.60 -3.30
C LEU A 764 21.09 -13.70 -2.65
N SER A 765 22.41 -13.62 -2.80
CA SER A 765 23.41 -14.41 -2.09
C SER A 765 24.43 -13.47 -1.44
N ASP A 766 24.75 -13.68 -0.17
CA ASP A 766 25.96 -13.12 0.43
C ASP A 766 27.21 -13.94 0.09
N GLU A 767 28.38 -13.45 0.53
CA GLU A 767 29.69 -14.07 0.31
C GLU A 767 29.80 -15.51 0.88
N LYS A 768 28.91 -15.88 1.79
CA LYS A 768 28.85 -17.19 2.45
C LYS A 768 27.75 -18.09 1.88
N GLN A 769 27.14 -17.69 0.76
CA GLN A 769 26.02 -18.39 0.09
C GLN A 769 24.73 -18.48 0.92
N ASN A 770 24.50 -17.51 1.82
CA ASN A 770 23.26 -17.36 2.57
C ASN A 770 22.43 -16.20 2.00
N PRO A 771 21.12 -16.10 2.35
CA PRO A 771 20.34 -14.90 2.09
C PRO A 771 21.04 -13.63 2.64
N PRO A 772 20.96 -12.48 1.96
CA PRO A 772 21.73 -11.29 2.30
C PRO A 772 21.06 -10.39 3.36
N GLY A 773 19.82 -10.69 3.77
CA GLY A 773 19.09 -9.95 4.80
C GLY A 773 19.26 -10.51 6.21
N VAL A 774 18.41 -10.05 7.14
CA VAL A 774 18.36 -10.55 8.53
C VAL A 774 18.01 -12.04 8.55
N VAL A 775 17.19 -12.50 7.60
CA VAL A 775 16.82 -13.91 7.40
C VAL A 775 18.03 -14.83 7.15
N GLY A 776 19.16 -14.31 6.67
CA GLY A 776 20.39 -15.08 6.50
C GLY A 776 21.21 -15.29 7.78
N TRP A 777 20.96 -14.50 8.83
CA TRP A 777 21.71 -14.56 10.10
C TRP A 777 20.85 -15.06 11.26
N TRP A 778 19.59 -14.61 11.36
CA TRP A 778 18.67 -15.03 12.41
C TRP A 778 17.24 -15.18 11.86
N PRO A 779 16.98 -16.22 11.04
CA PRO A 779 15.68 -16.38 10.37
C PRO A 779 14.51 -16.46 11.37
N SER A 780 14.69 -17.06 12.55
CA SER A 780 13.64 -17.07 13.58
C SER A 780 13.38 -15.74 14.30
N ARG A 781 13.95 -14.64 13.80
CA ARG A 781 13.67 -13.26 14.24
C ARG A 781 13.42 -12.32 13.06
N ALA A 782 13.41 -12.84 11.82
CA ALA A 782 13.20 -12.06 10.60
C ALA A 782 11.74 -12.18 10.12
N VAL A 783 11.00 -11.08 10.14
CA VAL A 783 9.66 -10.99 9.53
C VAL A 783 9.81 -10.41 8.13
N THR A 784 9.83 -11.28 7.12
CA THR A 784 10.11 -10.92 5.73
C THR A 784 8.85 -10.42 5.02
N PHE A 785 8.91 -9.24 4.42
CA PHE A 785 7.79 -8.60 3.72
C PHE A 785 8.26 -8.04 2.37
N ILE A 786 7.33 -7.88 1.42
CA ILE A 786 7.62 -7.16 0.16
C ILE A 786 7.02 -5.75 0.13
N GLU A 787 6.02 -5.49 0.97
CA GLU A 787 5.29 -4.23 1.04
C GLU A 787 4.56 -4.10 2.39
N ASN A 788 4.46 -2.89 2.95
CA ASN A 788 3.59 -2.54 4.08
C ASN A 788 2.70 -1.33 3.72
N HIS A 789 2.08 -0.67 4.71
CA HIS A 789 1.25 0.51 4.47
C HIS A 789 2.02 1.77 4.02
N ASP A 790 3.30 1.92 4.39
CA ASP A 790 4.13 3.09 4.07
C ASP A 790 4.89 2.91 2.76
N THR A 791 5.55 1.76 2.60
CA THR A 791 6.31 1.44 1.39
C THR A 791 5.35 1.31 0.21
N GLY A 792 4.20 0.68 0.42
CA GLY A 792 3.11 0.50 -0.54
C GLY A 792 1.96 1.47 -0.38
N SER A 793 0.74 0.97 -0.57
CA SER A 793 -0.51 1.72 -0.44
C SER A 793 -0.50 3.07 -1.16
N THR A 794 -1.19 4.08 -0.62
CA THR A 794 -1.21 5.46 -1.11
C THR A 794 0.04 6.27 -0.76
N GLN A 795 0.64 6.09 0.43
CA GLN A 795 1.92 6.72 0.81
C GLN A 795 3.02 6.46 -0.24
N GLY A 796 3.26 5.19 -0.56
CA GLY A 796 4.12 4.76 -1.65
C GLY A 796 5.59 5.10 -1.51
N HIS A 797 6.10 5.24 -0.28
CA HIS A 797 7.44 5.74 0.00
C HIS A 797 8.55 4.84 -0.59
N TRP A 798 8.28 3.54 -0.79
CA TRP A 798 9.25 2.59 -1.33
C TRP A 798 8.58 1.39 -2.03
N ARG A 799 7.67 1.69 -2.95
CA ARG A 799 6.83 0.68 -3.63
C ARG A 799 7.68 -0.40 -4.28
N PHE A 800 7.31 -1.65 -4.10
CA PHE A 800 7.96 -2.79 -4.73
C PHE A 800 7.85 -2.71 -6.27
N PRO A 801 8.84 -3.20 -7.05
CA PRO A 801 8.82 -3.07 -8.50
C PRO A 801 7.55 -3.67 -9.13
N SER A 802 6.84 -2.88 -9.95
CA SER A 802 5.53 -3.27 -10.49
C SER A 802 5.64 -4.35 -11.58
N GLY A 803 4.79 -5.38 -11.50
CA GLY A 803 4.85 -6.59 -12.31
C GLY A 803 5.88 -7.62 -11.83
N LYS A 804 6.42 -7.46 -10.61
CA LYS A 804 7.42 -8.32 -9.96
C LYS A 804 6.99 -8.83 -8.57
N GLU A 805 5.86 -8.36 -8.04
CA GLU A 805 5.30 -8.69 -6.73
C GLU A 805 5.23 -10.21 -6.48
N MET A 806 4.82 -10.98 -7.48
CA MET A 806 4.75 -12.45 -7.37
C MET A 806 6.11 -13.15 -7.30
N GLN A 807 7.17 -12.58 -7.87
CA GLN A 807 8.54 -13.09 -7.64
C GLN A 807 9.00 -12.77 -6.22
N GLY A 808 8.60 -11.60 -5.68
CA GLY A 808 8.80 -11.27 -4.27
C GLY A 808 8.07 -12.22 -3.32
N TYR A 809 6.80 -12.55 -3.61
CA TYR A 809 6.04 -13.53 -2.82
C TYR A 809 6.57 -14.96 -2.97
N ALA A 810 6.98 -15.38 -4.17
CA ALA A 810 7.64 -16.67 -4.37
C ALA A 810 8.91 -16.81 -3.50
N TYR A 811 9.69 -15.73 -3.35
CA TYR A 811 10.80 -15.66 -2.40
C TYR A 811 10.30 -15.81 -0.95
N ILE A 812 9.57 -14.81 -0.40
CA ILE A 812 9.28 -14.79 1.04
C ILE A 812 8.41 -15.94 1.54
N LEU A 813 7.47 -16.46 0.73
CA LEU A 813 6.60 -17.56 1.16
C LEU A 813 7.27 -18.93 1.12
N THR A 814 8.32 -19.11 0.31
CA THR A 814 9.11 -20.37 0.30
C THR A 814 10.30 -20.33 1.25
N HIS A 815 10.83 -19.15 1.57
CA HIS A 815 12.07 -19.01 2.33
C HIS A 815 11.87 -19.12 3.85
N PRO A 816 12.97 -19.25 4.62
CA PRO A 816 12.96 -19.11 6.09
C PRO A 816 12.50 -17.69 6.51
N GLY A 817 12.40 -17.45 7.82
CA GLY A 817 11.71 -16.27 8.34
C GLY A 817 10.19 -16.46 8.47
N THR A 818 9.51 -15.43 8.97
CA THR A 818 8.05 -15.35 9.06
C THR A 818 7.55 -14.42 7.95
N PRO A 819 6.90 -14.93 6.87
CA PRO A 819 6.41 -14.08 5.80
C PRO A 819 5.22 -13.23 6.24
N ALA A 820 5.25 -11.95 5.87
CA ALA A 820 4.15 -11.01 5.98
C ALA A 820 3.59 -10.69 4.57
N VAL A 821 2.28 -10.88 4.40
CA VAL A 821 1.53 -10.57 3.18
C VAL A 821 0.75 -9.27 3.37
N PHE A 822 0.80 -8.39 2.38
CA PHE A 822 0.15 -7.08 2.43
C PHE A 822 -1.32 -7.15 1.97
N TYR A 823 -2.19 -6.40 2.66
CA TYR A 823 -3.64 -6.38 2.44
C TYR A 823 -4.02 -6.18 0.96
N ASP A 824 -3.50 -5.13 0.34
CA ASP A 824 -3.86 -4.77 -1.04
C ASP A 824 -3.48 -5.87 -2.03
N HIS A 825 -2.41 -6.61 -1.76
CA HIS A 825 -1.95 -7.69 -2.63
C HIS A 825 -2.82 -8.95 -2.49
N ILE A 826 -3.17 -9.37 -1.27
CA ILE A 826 -4.01 -10.56 -1.08
C ILE A 826 -5.47 -10.35 -1.53
N PHE A 827 -5.98 -9.12 -1.49
CA PHE A 827 -7.30 -8.77 -2.03
C PHE A 827 -7.27 -8.23 -3.48
N SER A 828 -6.19 -8.51 -4.24
CA SER A 828 -6.04 -8.19 -5.68
C SER A 828 -6.13 -9.43 -6.58
N HIS A 829 -5.79 -9.27 -7.87
CA HIS A 829 -5.59 -10.39 -8.81
C HIS A 829 -4.47 -11.35 -8.39
N TYR A 830 -3.54 -10.97 -7.51
CA TYR A 830 -2.50 -11.85 -6.98
C TYR A 830 -3.03 -12.92 -6.00
N ARG A 831 -4.26 -12.77 -5.48
CA ARG A 831 -4.88 -13.63 -4.45
C ARG A 831 -4.62 -15.12 -4.64
N ASP A 832 -4.97 -15.65 -5.81
CA ASP A 832 -4.98 -17.09 -6.07
C ASP A 832 -3.59 -17.67 -6.36
N GLU A 833 -2.60 -16.82 -6.66
CA GLU A 833 -1.19 -17.22 -6.72
C GLU A 833 -0.53 -17.21 -5.33
N ILE A 834 -0.80 -16.17 -4.53
CA ILE A 834 -0.36 -16.08 -3.13
C ILE A 834 -0.93 -17.25 -2.31
N ALA A 835 -2.21 -17.59 -2.49
CA ALA A 835 -2.86 -18.72 -1.81
C ALA A 835 -2.19 -20.07 -2.13
N LYS A 836 -1.72 -20.30 -3.37
CA LYS A 836 -0.97 -21.51 -3.74
C LYS A 836 0.37 -21.59 -3.02
N LEU A 837 1.07 -20.46 -2.90
CA LEU A 837 2.36 -20.37 -2.20
C LEU A 837 2.20 -20.57 -0.69
N ILE A 838 1.13 -20.02 -0.07
CA ILE A 838 0.78 -20.29 1.33
C ILE A 838 0.44 -21.77 1.55
N SER A 839 -0.40 -22.36 0.70
CA SER A 839 -0.74 -23.79 0.74
C SER A 839 0.50 -24.68 0.60
N LEU A 840 1.44 -24.32 -0.29
CA LEU A 840 2.72 -25.00 -0.44
C LEU A 840 3.56 -24.91 0.85
N ARG A 841 3.73 -23.70 1.41
CA ARG A 841 4.50 -23.51 2.66
C ARG A 841 3.98 -24.40 3.79
N HIS A 842 2.66 -24.44 3.98
CA HIS A 842 2.01 -25.27 5.00
C HIS A 842 2.22 -26.76 4.76
N ARG A 843 1.94 -27.27 3.56
CA ARG A 843 2.05 -28.72 3.29
C ARG A 843 3.49 -29.23 3.26
N SER A 844 4.45 -28.38 2.87
CA SER A 844 5.89 -28.64 2.98
C SER A 844 6.43 -28.47 4.41
N GLN A 845 5.60 -28.00 5.36
CA GLN A 845 5.99 -27.72 6.75
C GLN A 845 7.23 -26.80 6.82
N ILE A 846 7.27 -25.75 6.00
CA ILE A 846 8.34 -24.74 6.00
C ILE A 846 8.08 -23.74 7.13
N HIS A 847 9.12 -23.45 7.92
CA HIS A 847 9.04 -22.62 9.11
C HIS A 847 10.18 -21.58 9.17
N CYS A 848 10.13 -20.66 10.13
CA CYS A 848 11.13 -19.61 10.34
C CYS A 848 12.55 -20.11 10.70
N ARG A 849 12.77 -21.43 10.74
CA ARG A 849 14.09 -22.08 10.94
C ARG A 849 14.38 -23.14 9.88
N SER A 850 13.61 -23.17 8.79
CA SER A 850 13.94 -24.00 7.63
C SER A 850 15.34 -23.63 7.13
N THR A 851 16.02 -24.62 6.59
CA THR A 851 17.30 -24.48 5.92
C THR A 851 17.09 -23.96 4.50
N VAL A 852 18.05 -23.18 3.99
CA VAL A 852 18.05 -22.70 2.61
C VAL A 852 19.44 -22.89 2.01
N LYS A 853 19.47 -23.49 0.82
CA LYS A 853 20.68 -23.78 0.04
C LYS A 853 20.56 -23.08 -1.31
N ILE A 854 21.30 -22.01 -1.50
CA ILE A 854 21.35 -21.28 -2.78
C ILE A 854 22.05 -22.18 -3.81
N ILE A 855 21.38 -22.44 -4.93
CA ILE A 855 21.88 -23.25 -6.06
C ILE A 855 22.44 -22.33 -7.16
N LYS A 856 21.77 -21.20 -7.42
CA LYS A 856 22.19 -20.16 -8.36
C LYS A 856 21.85 -18.78 -7.81
N ALA A 857 22.77 -17.83 -7.99
CA ALA A 857 22.53 -16.40 -7.82
C ALA A 857 23.32 -15.68 -8.92
N GLU A 858 22.71 -15.57 -10.10
CA GLU A 858 23.31 -15.07 -11.34
C GLU A 858 22.64 -13.76 -11.78
N ARG A 859 22.97 -13.20 -12.95
CA ARG A 859 22.39 -11.92 -13.36
C ARG A 859 20.87 -11.97 -13.48
N ASP A 860 20.36 -12.98 -14.15
CA ASP A 860 18.96 -13.11 -14.59
C ASP A 860 18.18 -14.22 -13.89
N ILE A 861 18.79 -14.89 -12.90
CA ILE A 861 18.16 -16.00 -12.18
C ILE A 861 18.69 -16.14 -10.75
N TYR A 862 17.77 -16.42 -9.82
CA TYR A 862 18.05 -16.97 -8.49
C TYR A 862 17.31 -18.30 -8.34
N VAL A 863 18.00 -19.29 -7.76
CA VAL A 863 17.43 -20.60 -7.42
C VAL A 863 17.92 -21.03 -6.04
N ALA A 864 16.99 -21.45 -5.18
CA ALA A 864 17.30 -22.03 -3.88
C ALA A 864 16.48 -23.31 -3.63
N ASN A 865 17.04 -24.23 -2.85
CA ASN A 865 16.35 -25.37 -2.25
C ASN A 865 16.12 -25.09 -0.76
N ILE A 866 14.91 -25.36 -0.27
CA ILE A 866 14.46 -25.16 1.11
C ILE A 866 14.08 -26.52 1.71
N ASP A 867 14.74 -26.88 2.81
CA ASP A 867 14.58 -28.15 3.56
C ASP A 867 14.69 -29.45 2.74
N GLU A 868 15.24 -29.41 1.52
CA GLU A 868 15.24 -30.55 0.57
C GLU A 868 13.81 -30.96 0.13
N LYS A 869 12.81 -30.10 0.40
CA LYS A 869 11.38 -30.31 0.09
C LYS A 869 10.86 -29.42 -1.03
N VAL A 870 11.41 -28.21 -1.17
CA VAL A 870 10.93 -27.20 -2.13
C VAL A 870 12.11 -26.55 -2.85
N VAL A 871 12.07 -26.54 -4.17
CA VAL A 871 12.96 -25.71 -5.00
C VAL A 871 12.17 -24.49 -5.48
N MET A 872 12.75 -23.30 -5.31
CA MET A 872 12.17 -22.04 -5.76
C MET A 872 13.11 -21.34 -6.73
N LYS A 873 12.57 -20.85 -7.85
CA LYS A 873 13.27 -20.08 -8.87
C LYS A 873 12.55 -18.77 -9.16
N ILE A 874 13.31 -17.68 -9.27
CA ILE A 874 12.86 -16.36 -9.77
C ILE A 874 13.85 -15.77 -10.78
N GLY A 875 13.38 -14.79 -11.55
CA GLY A 875 14.13 -14.14 -12.64
C GLY A 875 13.85 -14.78 -14.02
N PRO A 876 14.13 -14.08 -15.13
CA PRO A 876 13.78 -14.56 -16.47
C PRO A 876 14.64 -15.73 -17.01
N GLY A 877 15.82 -16.00 -16.43
CA GLY A 877 16.69 -17.10 -16.86
C GLY A 877 16.04 -18.49 -16.73
N HIS A 878 16.55 -19.51 -17.43
CA HIS A 878 15.95 -20.85 -17.41
C HIS A 878 16.61 -21.78 -16.37
N TYR A 879 15.78 -22.57 -15.68
CA TYR A 879 16.17 -23.68 -14.82
C TYR A 879 14.98 -24.63 -14.61
N ASP A 880 15.25 -25.93 -14.64
CA ASP A 880 14.42 -26.98 -14.07
C ASP A 880 15.34 -27.89 -13.20
N PRO A 881 14.89 -28.35 -12.02
CA PRO A 881 15.70 -29.16 -11.12
C PRO A 881 15.99 -30.54 -11.71
N SER A 882 17.23 -31.03 -11.51
CA SER A 882 17.67 -32.35 -11.94
C SER A 882 18.36 -33.08 -10.77
N GLY A 883 18.03 -34.35 -10.59
CA GLY A 883 18.46 -35.15 -9.44
C GLY A 883 17.70 -36.50 -9.36
N PRO A 884 17.95 -37.29 -8.30
CA PRO A 884 17.23 -38.56 -8.06
C PRO A 884 15.79 -38.34 -7.57
N GLU A 885 15.51 -37.19 -6.96
CA GLU A 885 14.18 -36.80 -6.49
C GLU A 885 13.26 -36.41 -7.65
N LYS A 886 12.02 -36.88 -7.62
CA LYS A 886 11.00 -36.48 -8.59
C LYS A 886 10.40 -35.14 -8.20
N TRP A 887 10.95 -34.05 -8.74
CA TRP A 887 10.40 -32.71 -8.56
C TRP A 887 9.12 -32.50 -9.38
N VAL A 888 8.07 -32.00 -8.73
CA VAL A 888 6.76 -31.70 -9.36
C VAL A 888 6.48 -30.21 -9.24
N VAL A 889 5.99 -29.57 -10.31
CA VAL A 889 5.69 -28.13 -10.31
C VAL A 889 4.50 -27.85 -9.38
N ALA A 890 4.74 -27.10 -8.32
CA ALA A 890 3.76 -26.73 -7.29
C ALA A 890 3.13 -25.35 -7.54
N ALA A 891 3.89 -24.42 -8.12
CA ALA A 891 3.43 -23.10 -8.56
C ALA A 891 4.28 -22.58 -9.72
N GLU A 892 3.67 -21.81 -10.63
CA GLU A 892 4.31 -21.22 -11.80
C GLU A 892 3.62 -19.91 -12.16
N GLY A 893 4.38 -18.91 -12.59
CA GLY A 893 3.86 -17.64 -13.08
C GLY A 893 4.96 -16.77 -13.70
N ARG A 894 4.74 -15.46 -13.80
CA ARG A 894 5.64 -14.56 -14.52
C ARG A 894 7.03 -14.51 -13.87
N ASP A 895 8.03 -14.98 -14.60
CA ASP A 895 9.44 -15.15 -14.19
C ASP A 895 9.65 -15.85 -12.83
N TYR A 896 8.70 -16.68 -12.37
CA TYR A 896 8.87 -17.53 -11.17
C TYR A 896 8.33 -18.94 -11.40
N LYS A 897 8.98 -19.92 -10.76
CA LYS A 897 8.57 -21.34 -10.78
C LYS A 897 9.01 -22.02 -9.49
N VAL A 898 8.15 -22.87 -8.95
CA VAL A 898 8.36 -23.55 -7.67
C VAL A 898 8.01 -25.02 -7.82
N TRP A 899 8.87 -25.90 -7.34
CA TRP A 899 8.69 -27.35 -7.36
C TRP A 899 8.69 -27.89 -5.94
N GLU A 900 7.89 -28.92 -5.70
CA GLU A 900 7.90 -29.70 -4.46
C GLU A 900 8.43 -31.12 -4.72
N ALA A 901 9.08 -31.71 -3.72
CA ALA A 901 9.59 -33.07 -3.79
C ALA A 901 8.43 -34.07 -3.77
N SER A 902 8.30 -34.88 -4.82
CA SER A 902 7.32 -35.98 -4.84
C SER A 902 7.81 -37.11 -3.96
N PHE A 903 7.32 -37.12 -2.72
CA PHE A 903 7.38 -38.27 -1.84
C PHE A 903 6.62 -39.44 -2.47
N ILE A 904 7.35 -40.29 -3.21
CA ILE A 904 6.88 -41.65 -3.45
C ILE A 904 6.79 -42.29 -2.06
N LEU A 905 5.56 -42.49 -1.59
CA LEU A 905 5.29 -43.46 -0.54
C LEU A 905 5.74 -44.82 -1.07
N SER A 906 6.98 -45.18 -0.73
CA SER A 906 7.53 -46.50 -0.95
C SER A 906 6.74 -47.45 -0.07
N ALA A 907 5.68 -48.02 -0.63
CA ALA A 907 4.92 -49.09 -0.03
C ALA A 907 5.86 -50.30 0.10
N VAL A 908 6.57 -50.37 1.23
CA VAL A 908 7.40 -51.50 1.60
C VAL A 908 6.46 -52.69 1.82
N VAL A 909 6.33 -53.51 0.79
CA VAL A 909 5.68 -54.82 0.89
C VAL A 909 6.68 -55.78 1.52
N ILE A 910 6.67 -55.82 2.85
CA ILE A 910 7.27 -56.85 3.71
C ILE A 910 6.23 -57.19 4.78
#